data_AF-A0A2W0BFM8-F1
#
_entry.id   AF-A0A2W0BFM8-F1
#
_cell.length_a   1.000
_cell.length_b   1.000
_cell.length_c   1.000
_cell.angle_alpha   90.00
_cell.angle_beta   90.00
_cell.angle_gamma   90.00
#
_symmetry.space_group_name_H-M   'P 1'
#
loop_
_entity.id
_entity.type
_entity.pdbx_description
1 polymer ?
#
loop_
_entity_poly.entity_id
_entity_poly.type
_entity_poly.pdbx_seq_one_letter_code
_entity_poly.pdbx_strand_id
1 'polypeptide(L)'
;MDISLRFEFHVSRAARERYGFEEELFSWNGNVMFANVAASRRFAEKMNRQRDVERHPERTVHAGALNAMALIDELLHALLAQYRQRRDAKVMIDALAWFEVQVGRDSVHSTLLAFSEQFPPRDVYAGKQSASQWLNGSSGDMPHRAVALEEMMMLWLANSNPAFLGFKELFDDSELKKSTAYPKITSNLKEYFKTRPLFGPANQNLVDLLRAPAMASPDSLEGQLAFMREAWQQELGDMIRRILVALDIFKEEELAIWMRFHPDAGHTDHFGLPQGRGDSSAAAVPHYNLKEPEYERFSPDVDWMPRTVMIAKSTFVWLDQLSRIYQRHIQRLDQVPNEELDTLARRGFNVLWLIGVWERSKASQRVKQLTGNPEAAASAYSLFDYTIADELGGEGSYLNLKDRAAARGIRMGTDMVPNHTGIDSRWVTEHPDWFISLPYPPFPAYRFDEPDLSTDGRVEIKIEDHYYNKTDAAVVFRRRDRWSGETRYIYHGNDGTSYPWNDTAQLNYLNLEVREAVIQKILYVARLSPVIRFDAAMTLAKQHYQRLWYPVPGTGGAIPSRAEHGLTKPEFDAAMPNEFWREVVDRCAAEAPGTLLLAEAFWLLEGYFVRTLGMHRVYNSAFMNMLRDEENANYRSVIKNTLEFDPEILKRYVNFMNNPDERTAVDQFGKGDKYFGACTLMATLPGLPMFGHGQVEGFTERYGMEYRRAYHDESADPWLVSRHERQIAPLLHRRPLFAEVRNFLLYDFYNESGSVNENVFAYSN
;
A
#
# COMPACT_ATOMS: atom_id res chain seq x y z
N MET A 1 -25.90 -27.80 5.59
CA MET A 1 -26.87 -27.04 6.41
C MET A 1 -28.23 -27.32 5.83
N ASP A 2 -29.22 -27.65 6.66
CA ASP A 2 -30.60 -27.85 6.20
C ASP A 2 -31.17 -26.49 5.75
N ILE A 3 -31.67 -26.42 4.51
CA ILE A 3 -31.84 -25.19 3.71
C ILE A 3 -33.16 -24.46 4.04
N SER A 4 -33.96 -24.96 4.98
CA SER A 4 -35.32 -24.46 5.23
C SER A 4 -35.45 -23.37 6.31
N LEU A 5 -34.43 -23.14 7.14
CA LEU A 5 -34.48 -22.21 8.27
C LEU A 5 -33.84 -20.87 7.94
N ARG A 6 -34.62 -19.79 7.97
CA ARG A 6 -34.16 -18.42 7.70
C ARG A 6 -34.23 -17.57 8.98
N PHE A 7 -33.11 -17.00 9.37
CA PHE A 7 -32.97 -16.02 10.47
C PHE A 7 -32.52 -14.68 9.85
N GLU A 8 -32.90 -13.54 10.43
CA GLU A 8 -32.68 -12.21 9.84
C GLU A 8 -32.16 -11.19 10.86
N PHE A 9 -31.12 -10.40 10.53
CA PHE A 9 -30.72 -9.25 11.36
C PHE A 9 -31.89 -8.28 11.62
N HIS A 10 -32.17 -7.99 12.89
CA HIS A 10 -33.33 -7.23 13.36
C HIS A 10 -33.23 -5.73 13.11
N VAL A 11 -33.32 -5.33 11.85
CA VAL A 11 -33.53 -3.93 11.48
C VAL A 11 -35.01 -3.59 11.58
N SER A 12 -35.34 -2.58 12.38
CA SER A 12 -36.70 -2.10 12.59
C SER A 12 -37.35 -1.69 11.27
N ARG A 13 -38.66 -1.90 11.15
CA ARG A 13 -39.47 -1.43 10.01
C ARG A 13 -39.23 0.05 9.74
N ALA A 14 -39.21 0.86 10.80
CA ALA A 14 -38.97 2.30 10.72
C ALA A 14 -37.59 2.62 10.12
N ALA A 15 -36.53 1.92 10.53
CA ALA A 15 -35.20 2.09 9.95
C ALA A 15 -35.14 1.60 8.49
N ARG A 16 -35.81 0.47 8.18
CA ARG A 16 -35.88 -0.06 6.80
C ARG A 16 -36.54 0.93 5.85
N GLU A 17 -37.65 1.53 6.27
CA GLU A 17 -38.38 2.57 5.53
C GLU A 17 -37.59 3.88 5.43
N ARG A 18 -36.96 4.33 6.53
CA ARG A 18 -36.19 5.59 6.59
C ARG A 18 -34.98 5.59 5.66
N TYR A 19 -34.26 4.46 5.58
CA TYR A 19 -33.02 4.35 4.82
C TYR A 19 -33.17 3.70 3.45
N GLY A 20 -34.37 3.22 3.11
CA GLY A 20 -34.64 2.59 1.81
C GLY A 20 -33.79 1.33 1.59
N PHE A 21 -33.99 0.32 2.43
CA PHE A 21 -33.32 -0.98 2.30
C PHE A 21 -33.63 -1.60 0.93
N GLU A 22 -32.60 -1.82 0.12
CA GLU A 22 -32.71 -2.58 -1.12
C GLU A 22 -32.72 -4.09 -0.80
N GLU A 23 -33.48 -4.89 -1.57
CA GLU A 23 -33.55 -6.35 -1.37
C GLU A 23 -32.19 -7.05 -1.46
N GLU A 24 -31.19 -6.43 -2.10
CA GLU A 24 -29.82 -6.94 -2.27
C GLU A 24 -28.97 -6.95 -0.99
N LEU A 25 -29.41 -6.28 0.08
CA LEU A 25 -28.78 -6.38 1.41
C LEU A 25 -29.11 -7.70 2.12
N PHE A 26 -30.01 -8.51 1.55
CA PHE A 26 -30.48 -9.78 2.08
C PHE A 26 -30.03 -10.94 1.18
N SER A 27 -29.06 -11.74 1.64
CA SER A 27 -28.59 -12.94 0.93
C SER A 27 -29.18 -14.22 1.54
N TRP A 28 -29.02 -15.35 0.82
CA TRP A 28 -29.79 -16.60 0.74
C TRP A 28 -30.40 -17.24 2.00
N ASN A 29 -30.02 -16.80 3.20
CA ASN A 29 -30.49 -17.32 4.50
C ASN A 29 -31.37 -16.35 5.30
N GLY A 30 -31.74 -15.18 4.77
CA GLY A 30 -32.59 -14.20 5.46
C GLY A 30 -31.84 -13.13 6.25
N ASN A 31 -30.56 -13.34 6.56
CA ASN A 31 -29.73 -12.34 7.22
C ASN A 31 -29.48 -11.11 6.34
N VAL A 32 -29.52 -9.92 6.95
CA VAL A 32 -28.87 -8.74 6.38
C VAL A 32 -27.38 -9.01 6.42
N MET A 33 -26.80 -9.41 5.28
CA MET A 33 -25.36 -9.60 5.18
C MET A 33 -24.69 -8.25 4.91
N PHE A 34 -24.45 -7.47 5.96
CA PHE A 34 -23.51 -6.36 5.89
C PHE A 34 -22.04 -6.83 5.74
N ALA A 35 -21.78 -8.13 5.82
CA ALA A 35 -20.46 -8.71 5.57
C ALA A 35 -19.92 -8.52 4.14
N ASN A 36 -20.71 -7.92 3.25
CA ASN A 36 -20.20 -7.25 2.07
C ASN A 36 -19.82 -5.81 2.45
N VAL A 37 -18.52 -5.54 2.51
CA VAL A 37 -17.95 -4.23 2.86
C VAL A 37 -18.48 -3.12 1.97
N ALA A 38 -18.63 -3.37 0.66
CA ALA A 38 -19.20 -2.40 -0.26
C ALA A 38 -20.67 -2.07 0.07
N ALA A 39 -21.44 -3.05 0.52
CA ALA A 39 -22.81 -2.83 0.98
C ALA A 39 -22.84 -2.03 2.30
N SER A 40 -21.90 -2.31 3.22
CA SER A 40 -21.71 -1.53 4.43
C SER A 40 -21.34 -0.07 4.16
N ARG A 41 -20.46 0.19 3.19
CA ARG A 41 -20.10 1.56 2.75
C ARG A 41 -21.31 2.31 2.19
N ARG A 42 -22.09 1.67 1.30
CA ARG A 42 -23.32 2.28 0.75
C ARG A 42 -24.34 2.59 1.84
N PHE A 43 -24.49 1.71 2.83
CA PHE A 43 -25.42 1.95 3.92
C PHE A 43 -24.96 3.07 4.87
N ALA A 44 -23.69 3.08 5.24
CA ALA A 44 -23.09 4.16 6.02
C ALA A 44 -23.30 5.52 5.32
N GLU A 45 -23.11 5.60 3.99
CA GLU A 45 -23.39 6.82 3.22
C GLU A 45 -24.88 7.23 3.31
N LYS A 46 -25.83 6.30 3.10
CA LYS A 46 -27.27 6.58 3.22
C LYS A 46 -27.64 7.08 4.61
N MET A 47 -27.10 6.47 5.68
CA MET A 47 -27.30 6.92 7.06
C MET A 47 -26.73 8.33 7.29
N ASN A 48 -25.50 8.56 6.84
CA ASN A 48 -24.79 9.82 7.02
C ASN A 48 -25.48 10.98 6.29
N ARG A 49 -26.02 10.74 5.08
CA ARG A 49 -26.81 11.74 4.35
C ARG A 49 -28.07 12.14 5.11
N GLN A 50 -28.79 11.18 5.70
CA GLN A 50 -29.99 11.45 6.49
C GLN A 50 -29.70 12.05 7.87
N ARG A 51 -28.50 11.81 8.42
CA ARG A 51 -28.04 12.37 9.71
C ARG A 51 -27.47 13.78 9.59
N ASP A 52 -27.37 14.32 8.37
CA ASP A 52 -26.79 15.64 8.07
C ASP A 52 -25.39 15.80 8.69
N VAL A 53 -24.53 14.78 8.49
CA VAL A 53 -23.20 14.73 9.13
C VAL A 53 -22.26 15.84 8.65
N GLU A 54 -22.57 16.49 7.53
CA GLU A 54 -21.85 17.69 7.09
C GLU A 54 -21.98 18.83 8.12
N ARG A 55 -23.13 18.92 8.79
CA ARG A 55 -23.37 19.88 9.88
C ARG A 55 -23.15 19.29 11.26
N HIS A 56 -23.22 17.96 11.38
CA HIS A 56 -23.07 17.21 12.62
C HIS A 56 -22.04 16.06 12.48
N PRO A 57 -20.73 16.38 12.35
CA PRO A 57 -19.70 15.36 12.11
C PRO A 57 -19.63 14.31 13.21
N GLU A 58 -20.03 14.65 14.43
CA GLU A 58 -20.09 13.75 15.59
C GLU A 58 -21.10 12.60 15.44
N ARG A 59 -22.01 12.69 14.44
CA ARG A 59 -23.03 11.68 14.16
C ARG A 59 -22.63 10.68 13.08
N THR A 60 -21.41 10.81 12.54
CA THR A 60 -20.88 9.99 11.45
C THR A 60 -20.89 8.52 11.82
N VAL A 61 -21.42 7.71 10.90
CA VAL A 61 -21.34 6.26 10.93
C VAL A 61 -20.25 5.83 9.95
N HIS A 62 -19.25 5.12 10.46
CA HIS A 62 -18.19 4.52 9.65
C HIS A 62 -18.62 3.15 9.12
N ALA A 63 -18.15 2.80 7.93
CA ALA A 63 -18.57 1.58 7.25
C ALA A 63 -17.96 0.33 7.90
N GLY A 64 -16.71 0.42 8.37
CA GLY A 64 -16.05 -0.64 9.14
C GLY A 64 -16.79 -0.94 10.44
N ALA A 65 -17.23 0.09 11.17
CA ALA A 65 -18.03 -0.07 12.39
C ALA A 65 -19.37 -0.78 12.13
N LEU A 66 -20.08 -0.39 11.06
CA LEU A 66 -21.31 -1.05 10.66
C LEU A 66 -21.09 -2.52 10.25
N ASN A 67 -20.05 -2.78 9.43
CA ASN A 67 -19.67 -4.12 9.01
C ASN A 67 -19.35 -5.01 10.22
N ALA A 68 -18.63 -4.46 11.21
CA ALA A 68 -18.26 -5.18 12.43
C ALA A 68 -19.45 -5.49 13.33
N MET A 69 -20.35 -4.52 13.55
CA MET A 69 -21.59 -4.72 14.31
C MET A 69 -22.40 -5.89 13.72
N ALA A 70 -22.58 -5.89 12.40
CA ALA A 70 -23.33 -6.93 11.74
C ALA A 70 -22.60 -8.29 11.71
N LEU A 71 -21.26 -8.28 11.59
CA LEU A 71 -20.48 -9.50 11.70
C LEU A 71 -20.58 -10.11 13.11
N ILE A 72 -20.53 -9.28 14.16
CA ILE A 72 -20.75 -9.72 15.55
C ILE A 72 -22.10 -10.41 15.67
N ASP A 73 -23.17 -9.79 15.17
CA ASP A 73 -24.50 -10.39 15.20
C ASP A 73 -24.57 -11.72 14.45
N GLU A 74 -23.97 -11.81 13.25
CA GLU A 74 -23.94 -13.04 12.48
C GLU A 74 -23.18 -14.16 13.18
N LEU A 75 -22.07 -13.83 13.85
CA LEU A 75 -21.28 -14.79 14.64
C LEU A 75 -22.07 -15.31 15.84
N LEU A 76 -22.86 -14.45 16.49
CA LEU A 76 -23.75 -14.85 17.58
C LEU A 76 -24.86 -15.80 17.09
N HIS A 77 -25.47 -15.51 15.94
CA HIS A 77 -26.42 -16.43 15.30
C HIS A 77 -25.77 -17.77 14.94
N ALA A 78 -24.54 -17.75 14.41
CA ALA A 78 -23.81 -18.96 14.07
C ALA A 78 -23.54 -19.84 15.31
N LEU A 79 -23.17 -19.23 16.44
CA LEU A 79 -23.00 -19.96 17.70
C LEU A 79 -24.30 -20.56 18.21
N LEU A 80 -25.40 -19.82 18.13
CA LEU A 80 -26.72 -20.29 18.54
C LEU A 80 -27.20 -21.46 17.66
N ALA A 81 -26.96 -21.38 16.34
CA ALA A 81 -27.23 -22.48 15.41
C ALA A 81 -26.39 -23.73 15.74
N GLN A 82 -25.11 -23.56 16.08
CA GLN A 82 -24.26 -24.68 16.51
C GLN A 82 -24.72 -25.28 17.84
N TYR A 83 -25.18 -24.45 18.78
CA TYR A 83 -25.77 -24.92 20.03
C TYR A 83 -26.97 -25.83 19.76
N ARG A 84 -27.89 -25.40 18.88
CA ARG A 84 -29.04 -26.21 18.46
C ARG A 84 -28.59 -27.54 17.86
N GLN A 85 -27.63 -27.50 16.96
CA GLN A 85 -27.19 -28.69 16.24
C GLN A 85 -26.44 -29.70 17.14
N ARG A 86 -25.60 -29.21 18.05
CA ARG A 86 -24.65 -30.06 18.80
C ARG A 86 -25.13 -30.43 20.20
N ARG A 87 -26.04 -29.65 20.79
CA ARG A 87 -26.44 -29.81 22.21
C ARG A 87 -27.94 -29.98 22.39
N ASP A 88 -28.75 -29.10 21.82
CA ASP A 88 -30.21 -29.10 22.06
C ASP A 88 -31.00 -28.58 20.86
N ALA A 89 -31.44 -29.48 20.00
CA ALA A 89 -32.18 -29.15 18.77
C ALA A 89 -33.55 -28.51 19.03
N LYS A 90 -34.13 -28.71 20.22
CA LYS A 90 -35.45 -28.19 20.58
C LYS A 90 -35.40 -26.98 21.50
N VAL A 91 -34.22 -26.46 21.81
CA VAL A 91 -34.03 -25.37 22.80
C VAL A 91 -35.01 -24.22 22.64
N MET A 92 -35.22 -23.68 21.42
CA MET A 92 -36.13 -22.53 21.27
C MET A 92 -37.62 -22.92 21.31
N ILE A 93 -37.95 -24.17 20.97
CA ILE A 93 -39.31 -24.70 21.10
C ILE A 93 -39.65 -24.90 22.59
N ASP A 94 -38.71 -25.48 23.33
CA ASP A 94 -38.82 -25.67 24.78
C ASP A 94 -38.83 -24.31 25.52
N ALA A 95 -38.06 -23.34 25.05
CA ALA A 95 -38.08 -21.96 25.57
C ALA A 95 -39.47 -21.34 25.42
N LEU A 96 -40.09 -21.49 24.24
CA LEU A 96 -41.44 -20.99 24.00
C LEU A 96 -42.43 -21.56 25.02
N ALA A 97 -42.43 -22.88 25.23
CA ALA A 97 -43.29 -23.53 26.21
C ALA A 97 -43.00 -23.05 27.65
N TRP A 98 -41.73 -22.87 28.00
CA TRP A 98 -41.31 -22.37 29.31
C TRP A 98 -41.83 -20.96 29.60
N PHE A 99 -41.70 -20.05 28.64
CA PHE A 99 -42.19 -18.68 28.78
C PHE A 99 -43.73 -18.58 28.74
N GLU A 100 -44.40 -19.44 27.98
CA GLU A 100 -45.87 -19.50 27.99
C GLU A 100 -46.43 -19.87 29.38
N VAL A 101 -45.72 -20.71 30.14
CA VAL A 101 -46.07 -21.05 31.54
C VAL A 101 -45.79 -19.90 32.49
N GLN A 102 -44.64 -19.23 32.36
CA GLN A 102 -44.20 -18.18 33.29
C GLN A 102 -44.92 -16.83 33.08
N VAL A 103 -45.19 -16.48 31.83
CA VAL A 103 -45.67 -15.14 31.43
C VAL A 103 -47.12 -15.16 30.95
N GLY A 104 -47.63 -16.33 30.57
CA GLY A 104 -48.96 -16.54 30.00
C GLY A 104 -48.94 -16.59 28.48
N ARG A 105 -49.67 -17.57 27.91
CA ARG A 105 -49.69 -17.86 26.46
C ARG A 105 -50.10 -16.65 25.60
N ASP A 106 -51.15 -15.95 26.00
CA ASP A 106 -51.66 -14.79 25.26
C ASP A 106 -50.69 -13.60 25.30
N SER A 107 -50.02 -13.40 26.45
CA SER A 107 -48.98 -12.38 26.63
C SER A 107 -47.76 -12.68 25.73
N VAL A 108 -47.31 -13.92 25.68
CA VAL A 108 -46.21 -14.36 24.79
C VAL A 108 -46.62 -14.19 23.33
N HIS A 109 -47.83 -14.62 22.94
CA HIS A 109 -48.32 -14.45 21.57
C HIS A 109 -48.37 -12.98 21.14
N SER A 110 -48.96 -12.11 21.97
CA SER A 110 -49.05 -10.66 21.69
C SER A 110 -47.67 -10.01 21.59
N THR A 111 -46.71 -10.46 22.40
CA THR A 111 -45.32 -9.99 22.35
C THR A 111 -44.63 -10.39 21.06
N LEU A 112 -44.74 -11.66 20.64
CA LEU A 112 -44.16 -12.14 19.38
C LEU A 112 -44.81 -11.50 18.15
N LEU A 113 -46.11 -11.20 18.21
CA LEU A 113 -46.82 -10.48 17.16
C LEU A 113 -46.29 -9.05 17.03
N ALA A 114 -46.24 -8.29 18.13
CA ALA A 114 -45.69 -6.94 18.13
C ALA A 114 -44.21 -6.91 17.68
N PHE A 115 -43.41 -7.89 18.09
CA PHE A 115 -42.04 -8.05 17.61
C PHE A 115 -42.01 -8.26 16.09
N SER A 116 -42.83 -9.18 15.56
CA SER A 116 -42.87 -9.49 14.12
C SER A 116 -43.49 -8.36 13.26
N GLU A 117 -44.16 -7.39 13.87
CA GLU A 117 -44.66 -6.19 13.19
C GLU A 117 -43.62 -5.07 13.15
N GLN A 118 -42.90 -4.86 14.26
CA GLN A 118 -41.86 -3.84 14.41
C GLN A 118 -40.53 -4.25 13.77
N PHE A 119 -40.19 -5.54 13.82
CA PHE A 119 -39.01 -6.18 13.24
C PHE A 119 -39.45 -7.27 12.26
N PRO A 120 -40.11 -6.89 11.15
CA PRO A 120 -40.77 -7.86 10.29
C PRO A 120 -39.78 -8.74 9.53
N PRO A 121 -39.98 -10.08 9.53
CA PRO A 121 -39.32 -10.97 8.58
C PRO A 121 -39.57 -10.52 7.14
N ARG A 122 -38.70 -10.89 6.19
CA ARG A 122 -38.75 -10.43 4.80
C ARG A 122 -40.14 -10.55 4.16
N ASP A 123 -40.82 -11.69 4.30
CA ASP A 123 -42.13 -11.89 3.67
C ASP A 123 -43.24 -11.03 4.30
N VAL A 124 -43.11 -10.69 5.59
CA VAL A 124 -44.01 -9.76 6.29
C VAL A 124 -43.70 -8.31 5.89
N TYR A 125 -42.42 -7.96 5.74
CA TYR A 125 -41.99 -6.65 5.29
C TYR A 125 -42.42 -6.38 3.83
N ALA A 126 -42.24 -7.37 2.95
CA ALA A 126 -42.64 -7.32 1.55
C ALA A 126 -44.17 -7.38 1.33
N GLY A 127 -44.97 -7.50 2.40
CA GLY A 127 -46.42 -7.53 2.32
C GLY A 127 -47.01 -8.81 1.72
N LYS A 128 -46.21 -9.89 1.59
CA LYS A 128 -46.69 -11.18 1.05
C LYS A 128 -47.63 -11.90 2.01
N GLN A 129 -47.46 -11.70 3.31
CA GLN A 129 -48.31 -12.22 4.37
C GLN A 129 -48.28 -11.30 5.59
N SER A 130 -49.31 -11.38 6.44
CA SER A 130 -49.34 -10.66 7.72
C SER A 130 -48.43 -11.31 8.76
N ALA A 131 -48.01 -10.55 9.78
CA ALA A 131 -47.22 -11.07 10.90
C ALA A 131 -47.93 -12.23 11.63
N SER A 132 -49.26 -12.14 11.81
CA SER A 132 -50.07 -13.20 12.40
C SER A 132 -50.10 -14.48 11.55
N GLN A 133 -50.24 -14.35 10.22
CA GLN A 133 -50.17 -15.49 9.31
C GLN A 133 -48.79 -16.14 9.33
N TRP A 134 -47.72 -15.34 9.34
CA TRP A 134 -46.36 -15.85 9.45
C TRP A 134 -46.14 -16.60 10.76
N LEU A 135 -46.54 -16.06 11.91
CA LEU A 135 -46.37 -16.72 13.21
C LEU A 135 -47.09 -18.08 13.32
N ASN A 136 -48.13 -18.32 12.53
CA ASN A 136 -48.83 -19.61 12.48
C ASN A 136 -48.16 -20.64 11.56
N GLY A 137 -47.09 -20.25 10.85
CA GLY A 137 -46.32 -21.13 9.97
C GLY A 137 -45.12 -21.80 10.66
N SER A 138 -44.38 -22.56 9.87
CA SER A 138 -43.11 -23.19 10.25
C SER A 138 -42.12 -23.16 9.09
N SER A 139 -40.83 -23.19 9.43
CA SER A 139 -39.71 -23.28 8.50
C SER A 139 -38.98 -24.59 8.79
N GLY A 140 -39.25 -25.62 7.98
CA GLY A 140 -38.88 -27.00 8.30
C GLY A 140 -39.53 -27.46 9.60
N ASP A 141 -38.75 -28.05 10.51
CA ASP A 141 -39.22 -28.55 11.81
C ASP A 141 -39.39 -27.47 12.89
N MET A 142 -39.08 -26.21 12.59
CA MET A 142 -39.14 -25.12 13.55
C MET A 142 -40.38 -24.24 13.35
N PRO A 143 -41.25 -24.10 14.36
CA PRO A 143 -42.35 -23.14 14.33
C PRO A 143 -41.83 -21.71 14.22
N HIS A 144 -42.46 -20.86 13.41
CA HIS A 144 -42.06 -19.44 13.29
C HIS A 144 -42.15 -18.68 14.62
N ARG A 145 -42.97 -19.13 15.57
CA ARG A 145 -42.97 -18.58 16.94
C ARG A 145 -41.66 -18.82 17.69
N ALA A 146 -41.01 -19.97 17.48
CA ALA A 146 -39.71 -20.27 18.08
C ALA A 146 -38.60 -19.48 17.39
N VAL A 147 -38.70 -19.28 16.06
CA VAL A 147 -37.82 -18.36 15.31
C VAL A 147 -37.97 -16.94 15.86
N ALA A 148 -39.19 -16.41 15.95
CA ALA A 148 -39.46 -15.08 16.49
C ALA A 148 -38.93 -14.88 17.92
N LEU A 149 -38.99 -15.91 18.77
CA LEU A 149 -38.43 -15.86 20.12
C LEU A 149 -36.90 -15.82 20.11
N GLU A 150 -36.27 -16.56 19.20
CA GLU A 150 -34.80 -16.54 19.00
C GLU A 150 -34.33 -15.16 18.58
N GLU A 151 -34.98 -14.64 17.54
CA GLU A 151 -34.74 -13.32 16.98
C GLU A 151 -34.99 -12.20 18.01
N MET A 152 -36.02 -12.33 18.83
CA MET A 152 -36.27 -11.40 19.93
C MET A 152 -35.17 -11.45 21.01
N MET A 153 -34.54 -12.60 21.25
CA MET A 153 -33.35 -12.70 22.10
C MET A 153 -32.14 -12.00 21.46
N MET A 154 -31.96 -12.14 20.15
CA MET A 154 -30.89 -11.45 19.42
C MET A 154 -31.05 -9.93 19.44
N LEU A 155 -32.29 -9.44 19.27
CA LEU A 155 -32.63 -8.02 19.46
C LEU A 155 -32.24 -7.53 20.87
N TRP A 156 -32.54 -8.32 21.90
CA TRP A 156 -32.18 -8.00 23.28
C TRP A 156 -30.66 -7.95 23.50
N LEU A 157 -29.91 -8.88 22.92
CA LEU A 157 -28.45 -8.89 22.99
C LEU A 157 -27.85 -7.64 22.33
N ALA A 158 -28.36 -7.25 21.15
CA ALA A 158 -27.94 -6.04 20.44
C ALA A 158 -28.20 -4.77 21.29
N ASN A 159 -29.38 -4.64 21.90
CA ASN A 159 -29.70 -3.52 22.80
C ASN A 159 -28.94 -3.53 24.13
N SER A 160 -28.40 -4.68 24.53
CA SER A 160 -27.61 -4.84 25.75
C SER A 160 -26.11 -4.63 25.53
N ASN A 161 -25.67 -4.40 24.28
CA ASN A 161 -24.28 -4.19 23.91
C ASN A 161 -23.95 -2.68 23.83
N PRO A 162 -23.10 -2.14 24.73
CA PRO A 162 -22.81 -0.70 24.73
C PRO A 162 -22.16 -0.20 23.43
N ALA A 163 -21.29 -1.01 22.80
CA ALA A 163 -20.64 -0.66 21.53
C ALA A 163 -21.63 -0.50 20.36
N PHE A 164 -22.86 -1.01 20.49
CA PHE A 164 -23.90 -0.90 19.47
C PHE A 164 -24.67 0.43 19.58
N LEU A 165 -24.47 1.24 20.62
CA LEU A 165 -25.29 2.43 20.91
C LEU A 165 -25.39 3.43 19.73
N GLY A 166 -24.32 3.61 18.95
CA GLY A 166 -24.30 4.49 17.77
C GLY A 166 -25.27 4.07 16.64
N PHE A 167 -25.74 2.83 16.69
CA PHE A 167 -26.63 2.19 15.73
C PHE A 167 -28.03 1.92 16.30
N LYS A 168 -28.34 2.40 17.51
CA LYS A 168 -29.57 2.07 18.24
C LYS A 168 -30.85 2.22 17.42
N GLU A 169 -30.91 3.19 16.52
CA GLU A 169 -32.07 3.40 15.64
C GLU A 169 -32.40 2.20 14.73
N LEU A 170 -31.43 1.33 14.46
CA LEU A 170 -31.64 0.12 13.68
C LEU A 170 -32.41 -0.94 14.47
N PHE A 171 -32.24 -1.00 15.80
CA PHE A 171 -32.77 -2.07 16.64
C PHE A 171 -33.44 -1.56 17.92
N ASP A 172 -34.02 -0.36 17.92
CA ASP A 172 -34.62 0.22 19.14
C ASP A 172 -35.81 -0.61 19.65
N ASP A 173 -35.66 -1.21 20.83
CA ASP A 173 -36.67 -2.06 21.48
C ASP A 173 -37.56 -1.31 22.49
N SER A 174 -37.49 0.03 22.52
CA SER A 174 -38.19 0.85 23.52
C SER A 174 -39.71 0.68 23.51
N GLU A 175 -40.32 0.47 22.34
CA GLU A 175 -41.76 0.27 22.22
C GLU A 175 -42.18 -1.12 22.73
N LEU A 176 -41.42 -2.17 22.39
CA LEU A 176 -41.63 -3.52 22.92
C LEU A 176 -41.54 -3.54 24.45
N LYS A 177 -40.57 -2.82 25.03
CA LYS A 177 -40.40 -2.69 26.50
C LYS A 177 -41.62 -2.07 27.19
N LYS A 178 -42.31 -1.13 26.53
CA LYS A 178 -43.47 -0.42 27.09
C LYS A 178 -44.79 -1.17 26.89
N SER A 179 -44.96 -1.80 25.74
CA SER A 179 -46.28 -2.28 25.27
C SER A 179 -46.49 -3.79 25.40
N THR A 180 -45.45 -4.57 25.74
CA THR A 180 -45.53 -6.04 25.71
C THR A 180 -44.89 -6.71 26.94
N ALA A 181 -44.91 -8.04 26.99
CA ALA A 181 -44.22 -8.81 28.01
C ALA A 181 -42.71 -9.00 27.74
N TYR A 182 -42.15 -8.32 26.74
CA TYR A 182 -40.74 -8.38 26.34
C TYR A 182 -39.76 -8.28 27.52
N PRO A 183 -39.86 -7.31 28.47
CA PRO A 183 -38.92 -7.23 29.60
C PRO A 183 -38.94 -8.46 30.50
N LYS A 184 -40.12 -9.07 30.70
CA LYS A 184 -40.27 -10.28 31.53
C LYS A 184 -39.68 -11.51 30.84
N ILE A 185 -39.78 -11.59 29.52
CA ILE A 185 -39.20 -12.69 28.74
C ILE A 185 -37.67 -12.55 28.76
N THR A 186 -37.15 -11.38 28.39
CA THR A 186 -35.71 -11.17 28.25
C THR A 186 -34.95 -11.22 29.58
N SER A 187 -35.52 -10.71 30.68
CA SER A 187 -34.89 -10.80 32.01
C SER A 187 -34.77 -12.24 32.52
N ASN A 188 -35.60 -13.16 32.03
CA ASN A 188 -35.65 -14.56 32.46
C ASN A 188 -34.97 -15.53 31.48
N LEU A 189 -34.44 -15.07 30.34
CA LEU A 189 -33.66 -15.89 29.42
C LEU A 189 -32.50 -16.60 30.11
N LYS A 190 -31.76 -15.89 30.97
CA LYS A 190 -30.64 -16.49 31.71
C LYS A 190 -31.10 -17.64 32.61
N GLU A 191 -32.26 -17.52 33.24
CA GLU A 191 -32.78 -18.58 34.12
C GLU A 191 -33.22 -19.81 33.30
N TYR A 192 -33.86 -19.59 32.16
CA TYR A 192 -34.18 -20.68 31.22
C TYR A 192 -32.92 -21.42 30.77
N PHE A 193 -31.88 -20.71 30.32
CA PHE A 193 -30.65 -21.32 29.82
C PHE A 193 -29.77 -21.97 30.90
N LYS A 194 -29.97 -21.69 32.20
CA LYS A 194 -29.37 -22.49 33.29
C LYS A 194 -29.92 -23.91 33.35
N THR A 195 -31.14 -24.14 32.84
CA THR A 195 -31.76 -25.48 32.79
C THR A 195 -31.31 -26.31 31.59
N ARG A 196 -30.51 -25.73 30.70
CA ARG A 196 -30.09 -26.32 29.43
C ARG A 196 -28.62 -26.75 29.48
N PRO A 197 -28.17 -27.65 28.58
CA PRO A 197 -26.76 -28.04 28.50
C PRO A 197 -25.83 -26.84 28.31
N LEU A 198 -24.64 -26.89 28.94
CA LEU A 198 -23.60 -25.87 28.78
C LEU A 198 -22.92 -25.98 27.40
N PHE A 199 -22.32 -24.88 26.94
CA PHE A 199 -21.67 -24.80 25.62
C PHE A 199 -20.51 -23.80 25.58
N GLY A 200 -19.73 -23.88 24.50
CA GLY A 200 -18.54 -23.06 24.28
C GLY A 200 -17.32 -23.49 25.09
N PRO A 201 -16.20 -22.79 24.91
CA PRO A 201 -14.88 -23.18 25.44
C PRO A 201 -14.82 -23.09 26.97
N ALA A 202 -15.52 -22.11 27.56
CA ALA A 202 -15.63 -21.94 29.02
C ALA A 202 -16.72 -22.83 29.65
N ASN A 203 -17.39 -23.68 28.86
CA ASN A 203 -18.47 -24.57 29.29
C ASN A 203 -19.52 -23.85 30.16
N GLN A 204 -20.14 -22.80 29.60
CA GLN A 204 -21.07 -21.92 30.31
C GLN A 204 -22.47 -21.94 29.68
N ASN A 205 -23.45 -21.28 30.32
CA ASN A 205 -24.78 -21.17 29.74
C ASN A 205 -24.74 -20.27 28.50
N LEU A 206 -25.68 -20.50 27.58
CA LEU A 206 -25.65 -19.87 26.25
C LEU A 206 -25.77 -18.34 26.30
N VAL A 207 -26.55 -17.79 27.23
CA VAL A 207 -26.70 -16.32 27.38
C VAL A 207 -25.37 -15.69 27.83
N ASP A 208 -24.69 -16.29 28.80
CA ASP A 208 -23.39 -15.78 29.25
C ASP A 208 -22.33 -15.94 28.14
N LEU A 209 -22.40 -17.00 27.33
CA LEU A 209 -21.55 -17.16 26.14
C LEU A 209 -21.76 -16.03 25.12
N LEU A 210 -23.01 -15.77 24.72
CA LEU A 210 -23.33 -14.76 23.71
C LEU A 210 -23.02 -13.33 24.19
N ARG A 211 -23.04 -13.09 25.50
CA ARG A 211 -22.70 -11.77 26.10
C ARG A 211 -21.20 -11.59 26.37
N ALA A 212 -20.41 -12.65 26.37
CA ALA A 212 -19.00 -12.60 26.75
C ALA A 212 -18.17 -11.54 25.98
N PRO A 213 -18.32 -11.36 24.64
CA PRO A 213 -17.58 -10.34 23.91
C PRO A 213 -17.92 -8.93 24.40
N ALA A 214 -19.22 -8.60 24.50
CA ALA A 214 -19.68 -7.30 24.97
C ALA A 214 -19.32 -7.03 26.44
N MET A 215 -19.05 -8.06 27.24
CA MET A 215 -18.53 -7.90 28.60
C MET A 215 -17.02 -7.69 28.63
N ALA A 216 -16.27 -8.34 27.74
CA ALA A 216 -14.81 -8.23 27.65
C ALA A 216 -14.36 -6.89 27.03
N SER A 217 -15.14 -6.35 26.09
CA SER A 217 -14.87 -5.06 25.44
C SER A 217 -16.18 -4.28 25.22
N PRO A 218 -16.73 -3.65 26.28
CA PRO A 218 -18.06 -3.04 26.24
C PRO A 218 -18.22 -1.94 25.20
N ASP A 219 -17.19 -1.12 25.01
CA ASP A 219 -17.25 0.09 24.19
C ASP A 219 -16.48 -0.03 22.86
N SER A 220 -16.02 -1.23 22.49
CA SER A 220 -15.20 -1.44 21.28
C SER A 220 -15.67 -2.65 20.46
N LEU A 221 -16.18 -2.39 19.24
CA LEU A 221 -16.51 -3.43 18.27
C LEU A 221 -15.27 -4.22 17.83
N GLU A 222 -14.13 -3.53 17.65
CA GLU A 222 -12.85 -4.16 17.34
C GLU A 222 -12.42 -5.11 18.46
N GLY A 223 -12.48 -4.66 19.71
CA GLY A 223 -12.16 -5.48 20.89
C GLY A 223 -13.08 -6.69 21.03
N GLN A 224 -14.36 -6.55 20.72
CA GLN A 224 -15.31 -7.67 20.70
C GLN A 224 -14.94 -8.70 19.63
N LEU A 225 -14.63 -8.27 18.41
CA LEU A 225 -14.18 -9.15 17.33
C LEU A 225 -12.84 -9.84 17.66
N ALA A 226 -11.88 -9.11 18.24
CA ALA A 226 -10.62 -9.67 18.70
C ALA A 226 -10.81 -10.74 19.78
N PHE A 227 -11.70 -10.50 20.75
CA PHE A 227 -12.09 -11.50 21.75
C PHE A 227 -12.71 -12.74 21.11
N MET A 228 -13.67 -12.57 20.18
CA MET A 228 -14.31 -13.69 19.48
C MET A 228 -13.30 -14.53 18.70
N ARG A 229 -12.33 -13.88 18.03
CA ARG A 229 -11.25 -14.55 17.30
C ARG A 229 -10.44 -15.47 18.22
N GLU A 230 -10.07 -14.97 19.40
CA GLU A 230 -9.21 -15.69 20.35
C GLU A 230 -9.98 -16.75 21.12
N ALA A 231 -11.19 -16.44 21.59
CA ALA A 231 -11.97 -17.33 22.42
C ALA A 231 -12.67 -18.43 21.62
N TRP A 232 -13.15 -18.16 20.40
CA TRP A 232 -14.07 -19.04 19.67
C TRP A 232 -13.47 -19.63 18.39
N GLN A 233 -12.14 -19.80 18.38
CA GLN A 233 -11.41 -20.26 17.19
C GLN A 233 -11.91 -21.63 16.66
N GLN A 234 -12.24 -22.57 17.56
CA GLN A 234 -12.70 -23.91 17.18
C GLN A 234 -14.17 -23.93 16.74
N GLU A 235 -14.98 -23.06 17.32
CA GLU A 235 -16.40 -22.94 17.08
C GLU A 235 -16.66 -22.22 15.75
N LEU A 236 -15.92 -21.16 15.45
CA LEU A 236 -16.21 -20.31 14.29
C LEU A 236 -15.63 -20.82 12.96
N GLY A 237 -14.59 -21.66 13.00
CA GLY A 237 -13.98 -22.23 11.79
C GLY A 237 -13.63 -21.16 10.75
N ASP A 238 -14.14 -21.30 9.53
CA ASP A 238 -13.86 -20.39 8.41
C ASP A 238 -14.36 -18.94 8.64
N MET A 239 -15.28 -18.72 9.58
CA MET A 239 -15.75 -17.36 9.92
C MET A 239 -14.64 -16.51 10.56
N ILE A 240 -13.58 -17.12 11.11
CA ILE A 240 -12.40 -16.41 11.61
C ILE A 240 -11.76 -15.55 10.51
N ARG A 241 -11.73 -16.03 9.25
CA ARG A 241 -11.21 -15.24 8.11
C ARG A 241 -11.97 -13.91 7.97
N ARG A 242 -13.29 -13.92 8.18
CA ARG A 242 -14.14 -12.74 8.06
C ARG A 242 -13.91 -11.75 9.20
N ILE A 243 -13.64 -12.26 10.41
CA ILE A 243 -13.22 -11.42 11.55
C ILE A 243 -11.91 -10.72 11.23
N LEU A 244 -10.92 -11.46 10.72
CA LEU A 244 -9.61 -10.90 10.36
C LEU A 244 -9.74 -9.79 9.31
N VAL A 245 -10.55 -9.98 8.27
CA VAL A 245 -10.83 -8.94 7.27
C VAL A 245 -11.54 -7.73 7.89
N ALA A 246 -12.51 -7.94 8.79
CA ALA A 246 -13.21 -6.84 9.46
C ALA A 246 -12.27 -6.00 10.36
N LEU A 247 -11.35 -6.65 11.06
CA LEU A 247 -10.32 -5.96 11.86
C LEU A 247 -9.36 -5.17 10.95
N ASP A 248 -8.98 -5.72 9.80
CA ASP A 248 -8.13 -5.00 8.85
C ASP A 248 -8.81 -3.77 8.25
N ILE A 249 -10.13 -3.83 8.00
CA ILE A 249 -10.91 -2.68 7.52
C ILE A 249 -10.95 -1.56 8.56
N PHE A 250 -11.05 -1.88 9.85
CA PHE A 250 -10.93 -0.85 10.90
C PHE A 250 -9.58 -0.14 10.84
N LYS A 251 -8.48 -0.90 10.71
CA LYS A 251 -7.13 -0.31 10.56
C LYS A 251 -7.03 0.59 9.33
N GLU A 252 -7.61 0.18 8.19
CA GLU A 252 -7.65 0.99 6.98
C GLU A 252 -8.43 2.29 7.18
N GLU A 253 -9.59 2.25 7.85
CA GLU A 253 -10.39 3.44 8.15
C GLU A 253 -9.68 4.38 9.14
N GLU A 254 -9.04 3.83 10.18
CA GLU A 254 -8.22 4.62 11.12
C GLU A 254 -7.05 5.30 10.40
N LEU A 255 -6.36 4.58 9.52
CA LEU A 255 -5.27 5.15 8.72
C LEU A 255 -5.78 6.24 7.79
N ALA A 256 -6.91 6.03 7.11
CA ALA A 256 -7.50 7.03 6.22
C ALA A 256 -7.92 8.31 6.99
N ILE A 257 -8.54 8.15 8.16
CA ILE A 257 -8.89 9.27 9.06
C ILE A 257 -7.61 9.98 9.52
N TRP A 258 -6.61 9.22 9.97
CA TRP A 258 -5.34 9.78 10.41
C TRP A 258 -4.69 10.59 9.30
N MET A 259 -4.60 10.04 8.08
CA MET A 259 -4.08 10.71 6.89
C MET A 259 -4.81 12.02 6.66
N ARG A 260 -6.15 12.04 6.69
CA ARG A 260 -6.96 13.26 6.48
C ARG A 260 -6.62 14.39 7.46
N PHE A 261 -6.34 14.07 8.73
CA PHE A 261 -5.99 15.06 9.75
C PHE A 261 -4.49 15.33 9.89
N HIS A 262 -3.67 14.47 9.29
CA HIS A 262 -2.22 14.60 9.17
C HIS A 262 -1.85 14.53 7.69
N PRO A 263 -2.37 15.45 6.85
CA PRO A 263 -1.96 15.50 5.46
C PRO A 263 -0.44 15.64 5.48
N ASP A 264 0.23 14.77 4.75
CA ASP A 264 1.68 14.79 4.69
C ASP A 264 2.11 16.19 4.23
N ALA A 265 2.76 16.92 5.14
CA ALA A 265 3.63 18.04 4.78
C ALA A 265 4.94 17.51 4.12
N GLY A 266 4.87 16.38 3.43
CA GLY A 266 6.01 15.49 3.20
C GLY A 266 6.04 14.73 1.87
N HIS A 267 4.92 14.63 1.14
CA HIS A 267 4.94 14.15 -0.26
C HIS A 267 4.12 15.04 -1.22
N THR A 268 3.40 16.03 -0.69
CA THR A 268 2.81 17.10 -1.52
C THR A 268 3.67 18.35 -1.61
N ASP A 269 4.94 18.31 -1.19
CA ASP A 269 5.91 19.42 -1.33
C ASP A 269 7.00 19.12 -2.36
N HIS A 270 6.55 18.83 -3.58
CA HIS A 270 7.26 19.19 -4.82
C HIS A 270 6.99 20.66 -5.22
N PHE A 271 6.29 21.43 -4.38
CA PHE A 271 6.00 22.85 -4.57
C PHE A 271 7.08 23.67 -3.85
N GLY A 272 7.65 24.65 -4.56
CA GLY A 272 8.82 25.39 -4.10
C GLY A 272 8.68 26.07 -2.72
N LEU A 273 9.71 25.82 -1.88
CA LEU A 273 10.19 26.48 -0.64
C LEU A 273 9.54 26.06 0.71
N PRO A 274 10.30 25.97 1.85
CA PRO A 274 11.74 25.82 2.07
C PRO A 274 12.16 24.41 2.57
N GLN A 275 13.45 24.14 2.35
CA GLN A 275 14.27 22.98 2.76
C GLN A 275 13.91 22.41 4.15
N GLY A 276 13.60 21.11 4.24
CA GLY A 276 13.47 20.49 5.56
C GLY A 276 13.36 18.97 5.61
N ARG A 277 12.65 18.31 4.68
CA ARG A 277 12.39 16.86 4.80
C ARG A 277 12.52 16.14 3.47
N GLY A 278 13.76 15.84 3.10
CA GLY A 278 14.12 14.73 2.22
C GLY A 278 14.93 13.77 3.05
N ASP A 279 14.25 12.95 3.86
CA ASP A 279 14.91 11.99 4.72
C ASP A 279 14.12 10.68 4.70
N SER A 280 14.59 9.72 3.91
CA SER A 280 14.06 8.35 3.86
C SER A 280 14.19 7.60 5.20
N SER A 281 14.88 8.19 6.18
CA SER A 281 15.05 7.65 7.54
C SER A 281 13.76 7.53 8.35
N ALA A 282 12.69 8.27 7.99
CA ALA A 282 11.46 8.34 8.77
C ALA A 282 10.40 7.28 8.40
N ALA A 283 10.60 6.50 7.35
CA ALA A 283 9.63 5.48 6.93
C ALA A 283 9.68 4.28 7.89
N ALA A 284 8.54 3.96 8.51
CA ALA A 284 8.42 2.80 9.39
C ALA A 284 8.76 1.51 8.63
N VAL A 285 9.75 0.76 9.12
CA VAL A 285 10.12 -0.55 8.55
C VAL A 285 8.97 -1.53 8.80
N PRO A 286 8.36 -2.12 7.76
CA PRO A 286 7.29 -3.09 7.96
C PRO A 286 7.80 -4.32 8.73
N HIS A 287 7.01 -4.82 9.68
CA HIS A 287 7.31 -6.07 10.38
C HIS A 287 6.84 -7.28 9.56
N TYR A 288 7.75 -8.22 9.29
CA TYR A 288 7.47 -9.41 8.49
C TYR A 288 7.37 -10.66 9.37
N ASN A 289 6.17 -11.25 9.46
CA ASN A 289 5.95 -12.51 10.18
C ASN A 289 6.06 -13.76 9.28
N LEU A 290 6.06 -13.59 7.95
CA LEU A 290 6.19 -14.65 6.97
C LEU A 290 7.45 -14.36 6.15
N LYS A 291 8.53 -15.13 6.32
CA LYS A 291 9.74 -14.96 5.52
C LYS A 291 9.66 -15.88 4.30
N GLU A 292 9.82 -15.31 3.11
CA GLU A 292 10.16 -16.10 1.93
C GLU A 292 11.48 -16.85 2.19
N PRO A 293 11.66 -18.08 1.66
CA PRO A 293 12.91 -18.79 1.83
C PRO A 293 14.05 -18.02 1.15
N GLU A 294 15.00 -17.55 1.96
CA GLU A 294 16.21 -16.87 1.47
C GLU A 294 17.31 -17.89 1.16
N TYR A 295 17.73 -17.94 -0.10
CA TYR A 295 18.79 -18.83 -0.56
C TYR A 295 19.80 -18.06 -1.39
N GLU A 296 21.02 -18.58 -1.48
CA GLU A 296 22.09 -17.94 -2.24
C GLU A 296 21.92 -18.20 -3.74
N ARG A 297 21.79 -17.14 -4.52
CA ARG A 297 21.69 -17.15 -5.98
C ARG A 297 22.10 -15.80 -6.59
N PHE A 298 23.32 -15.35 -6.24
CA PHE A 298 23.91 -14.15 -6.82
C PHE A 298 24.01 -14.25 -8.35
N SER A 299 23.84 -13.11 -9.02
CA SER A 299 24.16 -13.02 -10.45
C SER A 299 25.66 -12.80 -10.65
N PRO A 300 26.28 -13.44 -11.66
CA PRO A 300 27.68 -13.22 -11.97
C PRO A 300 27.87 -11.80 -12.50
N ASP A 301 28.92 -11.13 -12.01
CA ASP A 301 29.36 -9.87 -12.59
C ASP A 301 30.22 -10.15 -13.85
N VAL A 302 30.12 -9.30 -14.87
CA VAL A 302 31.09 -9.27 -15.98
C VAL A 302 32.20 -8.26 -15.68
N ASP A 303 33.35 -8.38 -16.35
CA ASP A 303 34.61 -7.66 -16.04
C ASP A 303 34.50 -6.15 -15.76
N TRP A 304 33.56 -5.46 -16.41
CA TRP A 304 33.39 -4.02 -16.25
C TRP A 304 32.50 -3.64 -15.05
N MET A 305 31.58 -4.51 -14.61
CA MET A 305 30.58 -4.20 -13.60
C MET A 305 31.20 -3.81 -12.24
N PRO A 306 32.21 -4.52 -11.70
CA PRO A 306 32.86 -4.11 -10.45
C PRO A 306 33.53 -2.74 -10.55
N ARG A 307 33.96 -2.35 -11.76
CA ARG A 307 34.69 -1.09 -12.00
C ARG A 307 33.77 0.11 -12.16
N THR A 308 32.47 -0.06 -11.98
CA THR A 308 31.47 0.99 -12.22
C THR A 308 31.65 2.17 -11.25
N VAL A 309 31.69 3.37 -11.81
CA VAL A 309 31.64 4.66 -11.12
C VAL A 309 30.57 5.50 -11.82
N MET A 310 29.47 5.72 -11.11
CA MET A 310 28.26 6.29 -11.70
C MET A 310 28.07 7.75 -11.30
N ILE A 311 27.63 8.58 -12.24
CA ILE A 311 27.08 9.91 -11.96
C ILE A 311 25.65 9.99 -12.47
N ALA A 312 24.75 10.43 -11.60
CA ALA A 312 23.35 10.66 -11.91
C ALA A 312 23.14 12.12 -12.35
N LYS A 313 22.41 12.34 -13.45
CA LYS A 313 22.05 13.67 -13.95
C LYS A 313 20.55 13.75 -14.22
N SER A 314 19.87 14.67 -13.53
CA SER A 314 18.56 15.16 -13.97
C SER A 314 18.69 15.77 -15.38
N THR A 315 18.10 15.11 -16.38
CA THR A 315 18.45 15.34 -17.79
C THR A 315 18.15 16.75 -18.23
N PHE A 316 16.91 17.23 -18.06
CA PHE A 316 16.51 18.56 -18.51
C PHE A 316 17.29 19.68 -17.80
N VAL A 317 17.43 19.56 -16.47
CA VAL A 317 18.21 20.50 -15.66
C VAL A 317 19.68 20.54 -16.10
N TRP A 318 20.27 19.38 -16.39
CA TRP A 318 21.65 19.30 -16.86
C TRP A 318 21.81 19.98 -18.22
N LEU A 319 20.90 19.77 -19.17
CA LEU A 319 20.96 20.43 -20.48
C LEU A 319 20.81 21.97 -20.36
N ASP A 320 19.94 22.45 -19.47
CA ASP A 320 19.82 23.88 -19.15
C ASP A 320 21.13 24.44 -18.57
N GLN A 321 21.73 23.76 -17.59
CA GLN A 321 23.02 24.16 -17.01
C GLN A 321 24.15 24.14 -18.04
N LEU A 322 24.24 23.10 -18.88
CA LEU A 322 25.23 23.03 -19.96
C LEU A 322 25.03 24.19 -20.93
N SER A 323 23.78 24.60 -21.21
CA SER A 323 23.52 25.73 -22.09
C SER A 323 24.16 27.02 -21.57
N ARG A 324 24.07 27.23 -20.25
CA ARG A 324 24.69 28.38 -19.56
C ARG A 324 26.22 28.26 -19.53
N ILE A 325 26.75 27.10 -19.15
CA ILE A 325 28.19 26.85 -19.04
C ILE A 325 28.91 27.03 -20.39
N TYR A 326 28.33 26.49 -21.46
CA TYR A 326 28.93 26.52 -22.80
C TYR A 326 28.43 27.68 -23.67
N GLN A 327 27.60 28.57 -23.12
CA GLN A 327 27.03 29.74 -23.79
C GLN A 327 26.40 29.41 -25.15
N ARG A 328 25.71 28.27 -25.24
CA ARG A 328 25.05 27.79 -26.46
C ARG A 328 23.75 27.08 -26.10
N HIS A 329 22.77 27.11 -26.99
CA HIS A 329 21.48 26.46 -26.73
C HIS A 329 21.59 24.92 -26.83
N ILE A 330 21.35 24.21 -25.73
CA ILE A 330 21.41 22.75 -25.61
C ILE A 330 20.08 22.26 -25.03
N GLN A 331 19.27 21.62 -25.88
CA GLN A 331 17.97 21.06 -25.50
C GLN A 331 17.84 19.57 -25.81
N ARG A 332 18.70 19.03 -26.69
CA ARG A 332 18.67 17.63 -27.11
C ARG A 332 19.91 16.87 -26.66
N LEU A 333 19.81 15.55 -26.52
CA LEU A 333 20.90 14.70 -26.05
C LEU A 333 22.12 14.70 -26.99
N ASP A 334 21.90 14.82 -28.30
CA ASP A 334 22.95 14.93 -29.31
C ASP A 334 23.73 16.26 -29.24
N GLN A 335 23.19 17.27 -28.54
CA GLN A 335 23.82 18.59 -28.37
C GLN A 335 24.73 18.68 -27.14
N VAL A 336 24.79 17.64 -26.29
CA VAL A 336 25.74 17.59 -25.16
C VAL A 336 27.17 17.76 -25.70
N PRO A 337 27.97 18.73 -25.20
CA PRO A 337 29.33 18.97 -25.68
C PRO A 337 30.27 17.79 -25.45
N ASN A 338 31.23 17.60 -26.36
CA ASN A 338 32.24 16.56 -26.21
C ASN A 338 33.17 16.85 -25.02
N GLU A 339 33.42 18.12 -24.76
CA GLU A 339 34.23 18.66 -23.66
C GLU A 339 33.64 18.29 -22.29
N GLU A 340 32.32 18.20 -22.19
CA GLU A 340 31.63 17.76 -20.98
C GLU A 340 31.85 16.25 -20.76
N LEU A 341 31.72 15.45 -21.81
CA LEU A 341 32.00 14.01 -21.75
C LEU A 341 33.48 13.74 -21.43
N ASP A 342 34.40 14.53 -21.98
CA ASP A 342 35.83 14.49 -21.66
C ASP A 342 36.08 14.84 -20.18
N THR A 343 35.32 15.81 -19.65
CA THR A 343 35.38 16.18 -18.22
C THR A 343 34.90 15.05 -17.31
N LEU A 344 33.78 14.40 -17.65
CA LEU A 344 33.27 13.25 -16.88
C LEU A 344 34.29 12.10 -16.87
N ALA A 345 34.83 11.74 -18.04
CA ALA A 345 35.84 10.67 -18.16
C ALA A 345 37.12 11.02 -17.37
N ARG A 346 37.61 12.26 -17.48
CA ARG A 346 38.79 12.75 -16.74
C ARG A 346 38.59 12.67 -15.22
N ARG A 347 37.39 12.92 -14.72
CA ARG A 347 37.03 12.79 -13.30
C ARG A 347 36.89 11.34 -12.84
N GLY A 348 36.94 10.36 -13.75
CA GLY A 348 36.89 8.92 -13.43
C GLY A 348 35.49 8.31 -13.49
N PHE A 349 34.49 9.06 -13.97
CA PHE A 349 33.16 8.52 -14.22
C PHE A 349 33.16 7.65 -15.48
N ASN A 350 32.56 6.46 -15.38
CA ASN A 350 32.43 5.53 -16.50
C ASN A 350 30.99 5.04 -16.72
N VAL A 351 30.04 5.54 -15.93
CA VAL A 351 28.60 5.42 -16.18
C VAL A 351 27.94 6.79 -16.01
N LEU A 352 27.18 7.20 -17.02
CA LEU A 352 26.30 8.37 -16.98
C LEU A 352 24.85 7.89 -16.91
N TRP A 353 24.23 8.04 -15.73
CA TRP A 353 22.81 7.78 -15.55
C TRP A 353 22.01 9.04 -15.81
N LEU A 354 21.18 9.00 -16.86
CA LEU A 354 20.23 10.06 -17.19
C LEU A 354 18.86 9.77 -16.59
N ILE A 355 18.34 10.72 -15.83
CA ILE A 355 17.03 10.61 -15.16
C ILE A 355 15.97 11.32 -16.00
N GLY A 356 14.86 10.63 -16.22
CA GLY A 356 13.66 11.20 -16.84
C GLY A 356 13.81 11.46 -18.34
N VAL A 357 14.44 10.52 -19.05
CA VAL A 357 14.62 10.52 -20.51
C VAL A 357 13.41 10.02 -21.29
N TRP A 358 12.51 9.30 -20.61
CA TRP A 358 11.34 8.67 -21.20
C TRP A 358 10.19 9.67 -21.43
N GLU A 359 9.26 9.30 -22.32
CA GLU A 359 8.06 10.07 -22.60
C GLU A 359 7.13 10.11 -21.38
N ARG A 360 6.82 11.32 -20.92
CA ARG A 360 6.09 11.56 -19.68
C ARG A 360 4.59 11.79 -19.93
N SER A 361 3.78 11.44 -18.93
CA SER A 361 2.33 11.65 -18.88
C SER A 361 1.95 13.13 -18.97
N LYS A 362 1.10 13.50 -19.93
CA LYS A 362 0.55 14.87 -20.02
C LYS A 362 -0.47 15.12 -18.92
N ALA A 363 -1.21 14.08 -18.54
CA ALA A 363 -2.11 14.14 -17.40
C ALA A 363 -1.37 14.49 -16.09
N SER A 364 -0.20 13.88 -15.81
CA SER A 364 0.64 14.25 -14.65
C SER A 364 0.97 15.74 -14.62
N GLN A 365 1.35 16.31 -15.78
CA GLN A 365 1.59 17.75 -15.88
C GLN A 365 0.32 18.56 -15.55
N ARG A 366 -0.82 18.18 -16.14
CA ARG A 366 -2.08 18.90 -15.98
C ARG A 366 -2.57 18.89 -14.52
N VAL A 367 -2.43 17.76 -13.85
CA VAL A 367 -2.77 17.58 -12.42
C VAL A 367 -1.97 18.53 -11.54
N LYS A 368 -0.64 18.64 -11.77
CA LYS A 368 0.23 19.57 -11.03
C LYS A 368 -0.10 21.04 -11.28
N GLN A 369 -0.48 21.39 -12.51
CA GLN A 369 -0.90 22.74 -12.87
C GLN A 369 -2.21 23.14 -12.18
N LEU A 370 -3.18 22.22 -12.15
CA LEU A 370 -4.47 22.45 -11.49
C LEU A 370 -4.36 22.54 -9.97
N THR A 371 -3.35 21.92 -9.38
CA THR A 371 -3.10 21.93 -7.92
C THR A 371 -2.16 23.04 -7.45
N GLY A 372 -1.82 24.00 -8.31
CA GLY A 372 -1.19 25.27 -7.90
C GLY A 372 0.21 25.54 -8.43
N ASN A 373 0.78 24.72 -9.33
CA ASN A 373 2.06 24.99 -9.97
C ASN A 373 1.91 25.07 -11.49
N PRO A 374 1.57 26.26 -12.03
CA PRO A 374 1.37 26.46 -13.46
C PRO A 374 2.59 26.13 -14.33
N GLU A 375 3.81 26.22 -13.77
CA GLU A 375 5.06 25.94 -14.47
C GLU A 375 5.52 24.47 -14.34
N ALA A 376 4.81 23.63 -13.57
CA ALA A 376 5.20 22.24 -13.36
C ALA A 376 5.26 21.46 -14.67
N ALA A 377 6.29 20.62 -14.81
CA ALA A 377 6.32 19.55 -15.80
C ALA A 377 5.77 18.25 -15.21
N ALA A 378 5.48 17.31 -16.11
CA ALA A 378 5.14 15.95 -15.72
C ALA A 378 6.25 15.32 -14.87
N SER A 379 5.86 14.50 -13.90
CA SER A 379 6.81 13.67 -13.15
C SER A 379 7.62 12.78 -14.10
N ALA A 380 8.93 12.69 -13.89
CA ALA A 380 9.78 11.76 -14.62
C ALA A 380 9.37 10.28 -14.45
N TYR A 381 8.62 9.95 -13.38
CA TYR A 381 8.17 8.58 -13.08
C TYR A 381 6.70 8.33 -13.39
N SER A 382 5.96 9.35 -13.85
CA SER A 382 4.63 9.16 -14.46
C SER A 382 4.80 9.06 -15.98
N LEU A 383 5.00 7.83 -16.46
CA LEU A 383 5.38 7.56 -17.85
C LEU A 383 4.19 7.31 -18.77
N PHE A 384 4.21 7.92 -19.96
CA PHE A 384 3.26 7.59 -21.01
C PHE A 384 3.65 6.30 -21.75
N ASP A 385 4.93 6.17 -22.11
CA ASP A 385 5.55 4.96 -22.68
C ASP A 385 7.09 5.02 -22.49
N TYR A 386 7.75 3.87 -22.60
CA TYR A 386 9.20 3.73 -22.62
C TYR A 386 9.80 4.06 -23.99
N THR A 387 9.54 5.29 -24.46
CA THR A 387 10.14 5.89 -25.64
C THR A 387 10.96 7.09 -25.21
N ILE A 388 12.14 7.33 -25.80
CA ILE A 388 12.91 8.54 -25.49
C ILE A 388 12.09 9.76 -25.92
N ALA A 389 11.92 10.73 -25.03
CA ALA A 389 11.09 11.89 -25.27
C ALA A 389 11.53 12.66 -26.54
N ASP A 390 10.58 12.98 -27.41
CA ASP A 390 10.85 13.69 -28.68
C ASP A 390 11.52 15.05 -28.47
N GLU A 391 11.18 15.73 -27.37
CA GLU A 391 11.79 17.00 -26.97
C GLU A 391 13.28 16.88 -26.62
N LEU A 392 13.75 15.69 -26.24
CA LEU A 392 15.18 15.37 -26.06
C LEU A 392 15.86 14.93 -27.36
N GLY A 393 15.10 14.88 -28.46
CA GLY A 393 15.56 14.47 -29.79
C GLY A 393 15.29 13.00 -30.13
N GLY A 394 14.54 12.29 -29.30
CA GLY A 394 14.16 10.89 -29.51
C GLY A 394 15.34 9.91 -29.44
N GLU A 395 15.09 8.67 -29.84
CA GLU A 395 16.07 7.58 -29.76
C GLU A 395 17.36 7.88 -30.56
N GLY A 396 17.24 8.57 -31.70
CA GLY A 396 18.41 8.96 -32.51
C GLY A 396 19.40 9.85 -31.76
N SER A 397 18.91 10.86 -31.03
CA SER A 397 19.76 11.71 -30.20
C SER A 397 20.37 10.95 -29.02
N TYR A 398 19.62 10.01 -28.44
CA TYR A 398 20.11 9.15 -27.37
C TYR A 398 21.27 8.26 -27.84
N LEU A 399 21.10 7.56 -28.97
CA LEU A 399 22.12 6.69 -29.55
C LEU A 399 23.38 7.47 -29.92
N ASN A 400 23.23 8.68 -30.49
CA ASN A 400 24.36 9.56 -30.76
C ASN A 400 25.17 9.90 -29.49
N LEU A 401 24.49 10.26 -28.39
CA LEU A 401 25.15 10.53 -27.12
C LEU A 401 25.82 9.27 -26.56
N LYS A 402 25.13 8.12 -26.63
CA LYS A 402 25.64 6.81 -26.20
C LYS A 402 26.95 6.46 -26.90
N ASP A 403 27.03 6.63 -28.22
CA ASP A 403 28.23 6.31 -28.98
C ASP A 403 29.40 7.24 -28.63
N ARG A 404 29.13 8.55 -28.48
CA ARG A 404 30.15 9.54 -28.09
C ARG A 404 30.65 9.36 -26.66
N ALA A 405 29.77 8.93 -25.75
CA ALA A 405 30.12 8.55 -24.38
C ALA A 405 30.93 7.25 -24.35
N ALA A 406 30.52 6.24 -25.12
CA ALA A 406 31.21 4.95 -25.21
C ALA A 406 32.64 5.10 -25.74
N ALA A 407 32.87 5.99 -26.70
CA ALA A 407 34.22 6.33 -27.20
C ALA A 407 35.16 6.87 -26.10
N ARG A 408 34.61 7.34 -24.98
CA ARG A 408 35.33 7.83 -23.79
C ARG A 408 35.31 6.86 -22.62
N GLY A 409 34.82 5.63 -22.83
CA GLY A 409 34.68 4.62 -21.79
C GLY A 409 33.48 4.83 -20.85
N ILE A 410 32.54 5.72 -21.21
CA ILE A 410 31.33 5.99 -20.43
C ILE A 410 30.17 5.17 -21.00
N ARG A 411 29.54 4.34 -20.17
CA ARG A 411 28.30 3.64 -20.49
C ARG A 411 27.09 4.49 -20.10
N MET A 412 26.01 4.37 -20.87
CA MET A 412 24.76 5.03 -20.53
C MET A 412 23.94 4.18 -19.56
N GLY A 413 23.27 4.85 -18.62
CA GLY A 413 22.27 4.25 -17.75
C GLY A 413 20.97 5.07 -17.73
N THR A 414 19.88 4.40 -17.42
CA THR A 414 18.53 5.00 -17.35
C THR A 414 17.75 4.47 -16.16
N ASP A 415 16.77 5.24 -15.71
CA ASP A 415 15.74 4.77 -14.79
C ASP A 415 14.76 3.81 -15.48
N MET A 416 14.13 2.94 -14.70
CA MET A 416 12.98 2.11 -15.09
C MET A 416 12.02 2.05 -13.91
N VAL A 417 10.74 2.31 -14.17
CA VAL A 417 9.64 2.28 -13.19
C VAL A 417 8.67 1.14 -13.56
N PRO A 418 8.92 -0.09 -13.11
CA PRO A 418 8.09 -1.23 -13.53
C PRO A 418 6.76 -1.32 -12.76
N ASN A 419 6.64 -0.68 -11.59
CA ASN A 419 5.48 -0.88 -10.70
C ASN A 419 4.16 -0.28 -11.27
N HIS A 420 4.25 0.86 -11.95
CA HIS A 420 3.09 1.61 -12.44
C HIS A 420 3.41 2.35 -13.74
N THR A 421 2.38 2.92 -14.35
CA THR A 421 2.51 3.86 -15.50
C THR A 421 1.80 5.17 -15.18
N GLY A 422 1.88 6.19 -16.03
CA GLY A 422 1.04 7.38 -15.89
C GLY A 422 -0.45 7.07 -16.11
N ILE A 423 -1.34 7.87 -15.51
CA ILE A 423 -2.80 7.65 -15.60
C ILE A 423 -3.35 7.74 -17.03
N ASP A 424 -2.65 8.42 -17.94
CA ASP A 424 -2.98 8.55 -19.37
C ASP A 424 -2.06 7.71 -20.26
N SER A 425 -1.34 6.74 -19.69
CA SER A 425 -0.40 5.92 -20.46
C SER A 425 -1.07 5.16 -21.60
N ARG A 426 -0.26 4.75 -22.58
CA ARG A 426 -0.73 3.90 -23.67
C ARG A 426 -1.42 2.64 -23.14
N TRP A 427 -0.87 2.02 -22.09
CA TRP A 427 -1.42 0.82 -21.49
C TRP A 427 -2.76 1.05 -20.81
N VAL A 428 -3.00 2.18 -20.13
CA VAL A 428 -4.32 2.50 -19.56
C VAL A 428 -5.40 2.58 -20.65
N THR A 429 -5.01 3.06 -21.83
CA THR A 429 -5.93 3.19 -22.96
C THR A 429 -6.18 1.85 -23.67
N GLU A 430 -5.13 1.08 -23.92
CA GLU A 430 -5.17 -0.14 -24.76
C GLU A 430 -5.40 -1.44 -23.98
N HIS A 431 -4.99 -1.48 -22.71
CA HIS A 431 -5.03 -2.67 -21.85
C HIS A 431 -5.54 -2.33 -20.43
N PRO A 432 -6.79 -1.83 -20.29
CA PRO A 432 -7.32 -1.42 -18.98
C PRO A 432 -7.47 -2.59 -17.97
N ASP A 433 -7.37 -3.83 -18.42
CA ASP A 433 -7.36 -5.07 -17.62
C ASP A 433 -5.98 -5.42 -17.03
N TRP A 434 -4.93 -4.74 -17.46
CA TRP A 434 -3.58 -4.90 -16.89
C TRP A 434 -3.40 -4.20 -15.55
N PHE A 435 -4.38 -3.42 -15.11
CA PHE A 435 -4.30 -2.61 -13.90
C PHE A 435 -5.18 -3.16 -12.78
N ILE A 436 -4.75 -2.92 -11.54
CA ILE A 436 -5.61 -3.21 -10.38
C ILE A 436 -6.78 -2.23 -10.43
N SER A 437 -7.99 -2.77 -10.56
CA SER A 437 -9.19 -1.95 -10.75
C SER A 437 -10.45 -2.59 -10.19
N LEU A 438 -11.47 -1.74 -10.00
CA LEU A 438 -12.82 -2.12 -9.61
C LEU A 438 -13.84 -1.62 -10.64
N PRO A 439 -14.97 -2.33 -10.83
CA PRO A 439 -16.06 -1.86 -11.69
C PRO A 439 -16.94 -0.80 -11.01
N TYR A 440 -16.67 -0.48 -9.73
CA TYR A 440 -17.39 0.49 -8.92
C TYR A 440 -16.39 1.31 -8.09
N PRO A 441 -16.75 2.53 -7.63
CA PRO A 441 -15.87 3.30 -6.77
C PRO A 441 -15.72 2.59 -5.41
N PRO A 442 -14.49 2.44 -4.87
CA PRO A 442 -14.26 1.76 -3.60
C PRO A 442 -14.94 2.46 -2.43
N PHE A 443 -15.04 3.79 -2.49
CA PHE A 443 -15.72 4.62 -1.51
C PHE A 443 -16.89 5.36 -2.15
N PRO A 444 -18.11 5.24 -1.63
CA PRO A 444 -19.30 5.88 -2.22
C PRO A 444 -19.25 7.42 -2.21
N ALA A 445 -18.47 8.01 -1.29
CA ALA A 445 -18.28 9.44 -1.20
C ALA A 445 -17.46 10.03 -2.35
N TYR A 446 -16.73 9.20 -3.10
CA TYR A 446 -15.87 9.67 -4.19
C TYR A 446 -16.69 10.27 -5.34
N ARG A 447 -16.27 11.45 -5.77
CA ARG A 447 -16.85 12.16 -6.91
C ARG A 447 -15.78 12.39 -7.97
N PHE A 448 -16.22 12.41 -9.23
CA PHE A 448 -15.35 12.50 -10.40
C PHE A 448 -15.98 13.49 -11.40
N ASP A 449 -16.25 14.70 -10.92
CA ASP A 449 -16.90 15.77 -11.66
C ASP A 449 -15.87 16.69 -12.36
N GLU A 450 -14.64 16.66 -11.88
CA GLU A 450 -13.46 17.39 -12.35
C GLU A 450 -13.08 17.14 -13.83
N PRO A 451 -12.20 17.96 -14.45
CA PRO A 451 -11.97 17.93 -15.89
C PRO A 451 -11.33 16.61 -16.34
N ASP A 452 -11.66 16.22 -17.59
CA ASP A 452 -11.01 15.10 -18.26
C ASP A 452 -9.52 15.41 -18.47
N LEU A 453 -8.67 14.50 -17.99
CA LEU A 453 -7.22 14.56 -18.09
C LEU A 453 -6.69 13.77 -19.29
N SER A 454 -7.53 12.99 -19.95
CA SER A 454 -7.14 12.23 -21.15
C SER A 454 -6.86 13.18 -22.31
N THR A 455 -5.76 12.93 -23.02
CA THR A 455 -5.52 13.55 -24.33
C THR A 455 -5.93 12.64 -25.49
N ASP A 456 -6.34 11.40 -25.20
CA ASP A 456 -6.81 10.41 -26.17
C ASP A 456 -8.34 10.41 -26.21
N GLY A 457 -8.92 10.68 -27.39
CA GLY A 457 -10.37 10.75 -27.58
C GLY A 457 -11.14 9.43 -27.42
N ARG A 458 -10.45 8.30 -27.18
CA ARG A 458 -11.06 6.99 -26.91
C ARG A 458 -11.52 6.84 -25.45
N VAL A 459 -10.84 7.51 -24.52
CA VAL A 459 -11.07 7.33 -23.08
C VAL A 459 -11.24 8.67 -22.38
N GLU A 460 -12.03 8.68 -21.31
CA GLU A 460 -12.11 9.76 -20.34
C GLU A 460 -11.38 9.34 -19.07
N ILE A 461 -10.51 10.19 -18.55
CA ILE A 461 -9.76 9.97 -17.31
C ILE A 461 -10.08 11.10 -16.35
N LYS A 462 -10.61 10.76 -15.17
CA LYS A 462 -10.91 11.72 -14.12
C LYS A 462 -10.37 11.25 -12.78
N ILE A 463 -9.71 12.15 -12.08
CA ILE A 463 -9.34 11.96 -10.68
C ILE A 463 -10.47 12.41 -9.76
N GLU A 464 -10.40 11.98 -8.51
CA GLU A 464 -11.41 12.28 -7.49
C GLU A 464 -11.37 13.76 -7.07
N ASP A 465 -12.53 14.35 -6.80
CA ASP A 465 -12.67 15.81 -6.62
C ASP A 465 -11.91 16.38 -5.41
N HIS A 466 -11.87 15.66 -4.28
CA HIS A 466 -11.18 16.09 -3.06
C HIS A 466 -9.66 16.05 -3.19
N TYR A 467 -9.14 15.51 -4.30
CA TYR A 467 -7.73 15.63 -4.63
C TYR A 467 -7.30 17.11 -4.81
N TYR A 468 -8.08 17.91 -5.56
CA TYR A 468 -7.70 19.29 -5.89
C TYR A 468 -7.66 20.21 -4.66
N ASN A 469 -8.50 19.92 -3.67
CA ASN A 469 -8.55 20.67 -2.41
C ASN A 469 -7.81 19.96 -1.25
N LYS A 470 -7.15 18.83 -1.52
CA LYS A 470 -6.35 18.02 -0.57
C LYS A 470 -7.12 17.62 0.70
N THR A 471 -8.42 17.36 0.60
CA THR A 471 -9.26 17.00 1.76
C THR A 471 -9.48 15.50 1.93
N ASP A 472 -9.02 14.68 0.96
CA ASP A 472 -9.04 13.20 1.03
C ASP A 472 -7.87 12.58 0.22
N ALA A 473 -7.55 11.32 0.53
CA ALA A 473 -6.54 10.49 -0.12
C ALA A 473 -7.20 9.52 -1.13
N ALA A 474 -7.63 10.04 -2.29
CA ALA A 474 -8.27 9.19 -3.29
C ALA A 474 -7.35 8.05 -3.74
N VAL A 475 -7.77 6.80 -3.55
CA VAL A 475 -6.96 5.62 -3.89
C VAL A 475 -7.09 5.19 -5.36
N VAL A 476 -8.07 5.74 -6.08
CA VAL A 476 -8.37 5.40 -7.48
C VAL A 476 -8.67 6.64 -8.32
N PHE A 477 -8.48 6.51 -9.63
CA PHE A 477 -9.05 7.39 -10.66
C PHE A 477 -10.08 6.64 -11.51
N ARG A 478 -11.00 7.37 -12.14
CA ARG A 478 -12.01 6.82 -13.04
C ARG A 478 -11.51 6.85 -14.48
N ARG A 479 -11.51 5.70 -15.14
CA ARG A 479 -11.34 5.54 -16.60
C ARG A 479 -12.67 5.11 -17.21
N ARG A 480 -13.17 5.87 -18.17
CA ARG A 480 -14.37 5.51 -18.95
C ARG A 480 -14.04 5.38 -20.41
N ASP A 481 -14.35 4.22 -20.99
CA ASP A 481 -14.32 4.01 -22.42
C ASP A 481 -15.46 4.80 -23.09
N ARG A 482 -15.13 5.67 -24.04
CA ARG A 482 -16.13 6.52 -24.72
C ARG A 482 -16.95 5.75 -25.74
N TRP A 483 -16.49 4.59 -26.21
CA TRP A 483 -17.18 3.78 -27.21
C TRP A 483 -18.08 2.73 -26.58
N SER A 484 -17.56 1.94 -25.63
CA SER A 484 -18.33 0.89 -24.95
C SER A 484 -19.15 1.43 -23.77
N GLY A 485 -18.77 2.57 -23.22
CA GLY A 485 -19.33 3.11 -21.97
C GLY A 485 -18.81 2.43 -20.71
N GLU A 486 -17.93 1.43 -20.84
CA GLU A 486 -17.33 0.72 -19.71
C GLU A 486 -16.60 1.71 -18.79
N THR A 487 -16.87 1.63 -17.49
CA THR A 487 -16.22 2.45 -16.47
C THR A 487 -15.43 1.55 -15.53
N ARG A 488 -14.18 1.91 -15.28
CA ARG A 488 -13.29 1.26 -14.31
C ARG A 488 -12.71 2.29 -13.36
N TYR A 489 -12.47 1.86 -12.14
CA TYR A 489 -11.82 2.64 -11.09
C TYR A 489 -10.46 2.00 -10.85
N ILE A 490 -9.41 2.61 -11.39
CA ILE A 490 -8.06 2.06 -11.41
C ILE A 490 -7.28 2.64 -10.23
N TYR A 491 -6.57 1.79 -9.48
CA TYR A 491 -5.78 2.22 -8.33
C TYR A 491 -4.55 3.01 -8.74
N HIS A 492 -4.25 4.04 -7.97
CA HIS A 492 -2.97 4.75 -8.04
C HIS A 492 -1.83 3.89 -7.50
N GLY A 493 -0.60 4.09 -7.99
CA GLY A 493 0.58 3.44 -7.42
C GLY A 493 0.80 3.86 -5.97
N ASN A 494 1.27 2.95 -5.11
CA ASN A 494 1.50 3.21 -3.70
C ASN A 494 2.55 2.23 -3.13
N ASP A 495 3.34 2.66 -2.14
CA ASP A 495 4.35 1.86 -1.43
C ASP A 495 3.91 1.43 0.00
N GLY A 496 2.73 1.87 0.43
CA GLY A 496 2.10 1.60 1.72
C GLY A 496 2.67 2.41 2.89
N THR A 497 3.43 3.48 2.62
CA THR A 497 4.01 4.35 3.66
C THR A 497 3.40 5.76 3.68
N SER A 498 2.86 6.21 2.55
CA SER A 498 2.32 7.56 2.37
C SER A 498 1.05 7.56 1.52
N TYR A 499 0.63 8.77 1.13
CA TYR A 499 -0.46 8.97 0.19
C TYR A 499 -0.17 8.31 -1.18
N PRO A 500 -1.19 7.84 -1.92
CA PRO A 500 -0.99 7.29 -3.26
C PRO A 500 -0.32 8.28 -4.21
N TRP A 501 0.46 7.77 -5.17
CA TRP A 501 1.03 8.55 -6.27
C TRP A 501 -0.06 8.83 -7.31
N ASN A 502 -0.81 9.91 -7.08
CA ASN A 502 -2.09 10.21 -7.74
C ASN A 502 -2.03 10.49 -9.25
N ASP A 503 -0.83 10.59 -9.84
CA ASP A 503 -0.63 10.71 -11.29
C ASP A 503 -0.17 9.39 -11.93
N THR A 504 -0.28 8.27 -11.20
CA THR A 504 0.12 6.94 -11.66
C THR A 504 -1.03 5.93 -11.63
N ALA A 505 -0.88 4.84 -12.38
CA ALA A 505 -1.81 3.72 -12.49
C ALA A 505 -1.10 2.40 -12.18
N GLN A 506 -1.56 1.71 -11.14
CA GLN A 506 -0.92 0.51 -10.60
C GLN A 506 -1.17 -0.73 -11.47
N LEU A 507 -0.09 -1.38 -11.90
CA LEU A 507 -0.15 -2.62 -12.67
C LEU A 507 -0.51 -3.82 -11.80
N ASN A 508 -1.24 -4.78 -12.38
CA ASN A 508 -1.66 -6.01 -11.72
C ASN A 508 -0.68 -7.17 -12.02
N TYR A 509 0.28 -7.38 -11.13
CA TYR A 509 1.26 -8.46 -11.21
C TYR A 509 0.72 -9.86 -10.92
N LEU A 510 -0.56 -10.04 -10.57
CA LEU A 510 -1.18 -11.38 -10.61
C LEU A 510 -1.44 -11.84 -12.05
N ASN A 511 -1.52 -10.91 -13.00
CA ASN A 511 -1.69 -11.23 -14.41
C ASN A 511 -0.32 -11.60 -15.03
N LEU A 512 -0.22 -12.81 -15.59
CA LEU A 512 0.99 -13.29 -16.26
C LEU A 512 1.37 -12.45 -17.48
N GLU A 513 0.38 -11.99 -18.26
CA GLU A 513 0.61 -11.17 -19.45
C GLU A 513 1.24 -9.82 -19.09
N VAL A 514 0.83 -9.24 -17.94
CA VAL A 514 1.42 -8.00 -17.41
C VAL A 514 2.88 -8.23 -17.04
N ARG A 515 3.19 -9.31 -16.31
CA ARG A 515 4.57 -9.65 -15.93
C ARG A 515 5.45 -9.81 -17.18
N GLU A 516 4.98 -10.52 -18.20
CA GLU A 516 5.71 -10.68 -19.46
C GLU A 516 5.87 -9.36 -20.22
N ALA A 517 4.82 -8.54 -20.34
CA ALA A 517 4.89 -7.24 -21.02
C ALA A 517 5.90 -6.30 -20.35
N VAL A 518 5.93 -6.26 -19.02
CA VAL A 518 6.93 -5.48 -18.28
C VAL A 518 8.33 -6.04 -18.49
N ILE A 519 8.54 -7.37 -18.43
CA ILE A 519 9.84 -8.00 -18.72
C ILE A 519 10.33 -7.61 -20.13
N GLN A 520 9.46 -7.66 -21.14
CA GLN A 520 9.82 -7.26 -22.51
C GLN A 520 10.22 -5.79 -22.60
N LYS A 521 9.55 -4.90 -21.87
CA LYS A 521 9.96 -3.49 -21.78
C LYS A 521 11.30 -3.33 -21.07
N ILE A 522 11.57 -4.08 -20.00
CA ILE A 522 12.88 -4.09 -19.34
C ILE A 522 13.97 -4.57 -20.31
N LEU A 523 13.74 -5.64 -21.07
CA LEU A 523 14.68 -6.15 -22.06
C LEU A 523 14.92 -5.15 -23.20
N TYR A 524 13.89 -4.42 -23.62
CA TYR A 524 14.04 -3.31 -24.55
C TYR A 524 14.96 -2.22 -23.99
N VAL A 525 14.71 -1.78 -22.73
CA VAL A 525 15.55 -0.79 -22.05
C VAL A 525 16.99 -1.30 -21.89
N ALA A 526 17.19 -2.59 -21.57
CA ALA A 526 18.50 -3.21 -21.43
C ALA A 526 19.33 -3.17 -22.73
N ARG A 527 18.67 -3.35 -23.88
CA ARG A 527 19.31 -3.23 -25.20
C ARG A 527 19.73 -1.79 -25.51
N LEU A 528 18.94 -0.82 -25.05
CA LEU A 528 19.24 0.60 -25.21
C LEU A 528 20.33 1.08 -24.23
N SER A 529 20.25 0.66 -22.97
CA SER A 529 21.05 1.10 -21.83
C SER A 529 21.59 -0.12 -21.05
N PRO A 530 22.90 -0.40 -21.06
CA PRO A 530 23.46 -1.55 -20.33
C PRO A 530 23.46 -1.38 -18.80
N VAL A 531 22.99 -0.24 -18.29
CA VAL A 531 22.81 0.03 -16.85
C VAL A 531 21.37 0.45 -16.62
N ILE A 532 20.65 -0.26 -15.74
CA ILE A 532 19.27 0.05 -15.40
C ILE A 532 19.16 0.24 -13.88
N ARG A 533 18.60 1.38 -13.46
CA ARG A 533 18.17 1.62 -12.08
C ARG A 533 16.67 1.42 -11.99
N PHE A 534 16.24 0.41 -11.23
CA PHE A 534 14.84 0.17 -10.94
C PHE A 534 14.38 1.02 -9.76
N ASP A 535 13.37 1.84 -10.01
CA ASP A 535 12.68 2.65 -9.00
C ASP A 535 11.82 1.80 -8.07
N ALA A 536 11.83 2.15 -6.77
CA ALA A 536 11.00 1.54 -5.73
C ALA A 536 10.88 0.00 -5.85
N ALA A 537 12.01 -0.67 -6.11
CA ALA A 537 12.02 -2.07 -6.53
C ALA A 537 11.41 -3.01 -5.48
N MET A 538 11.51 -2.63 -4.20
CA MET A 538 10.91 -3.36 -3.07
C MET A 538 9.40 -3.54 -3.21
N THR A 539 8.68 -2.64 -3.86
CA THR A 539 7.21 -2.72 -4.04
C THR A 539 6.77 -3.94 -4.86
N LEU A 540 7.65 -4.46 -5.71
CA LEU A 540 7.39 -5.62 -6.58
C LEU A 540 8.02 -6.93 -6.08
N ALA A 541 8.72 -6.92 -4.94
CA ALA A 541 9.04 -8.17 -4.27
C ALA A 541 7.73 -8.87 -3.90
N LYS A 542 7.60 -10.17 -4.19
CA LYS A 542 6.32 -10.90 -4.09
C LYS A 542 5.62 -10.71 -2.74
N GLN A 543 6.39 -10.78 -1.65
CA GLN A 543 5.88 -10.54 -0.30
C GLN A 543 5.32 -9.13 -0.09
N HIS A 544 5.99 -8.10 -0.63
CA HIS A 544 5.54 -6.71 -0.55
C HIS A 544 4.33 -6.46 -1.42
N TYR A 545 4.35 -6.98 -2.64
CA TYR A 545 3.23 -6.87 -3.55
C TYR A 545 1.97 -7.50 -2.95
N GLN A 546 2.10 -8.67 -2.29
CA GLN A 546 1.02 -9.28 -1.52
C GLN A 546 0.56 -8.37 -0.38
N ARG A 547 1.48 -7.91 0.48
CA ARG A 547 1.17 -7.04 1.64
C ARG A 547 0.36 -5.81 1.25
N LEU A 548 0.71 -5.19 0.12
CA LEU A 548 0.10 -3.96 -0.36
C LEU A 548 -1.25 -4.20 -1.02
N TRP A 549 -1.30 -5.09 -2.00
CA TRP A 549 -2.42 -5.17 -2.93
C TRP A 549 -3.38 -6.32 -2.64
N TYR A 550 -2.90 -7.38 -1.98
CA TYR A 550 -3.65 -8.61 -1.69
C TYR A 550 -3.30 -9.14 -0.30
N PRO A 551 -3.45 -8.31 0.77
CA PRO A 551 -2.95 -8.65 2.09
C PRO A 551 -3.53 -9.96 2.60
N VAL A 552 -2.73 -10.73 3.34
CA VAL A 552 -3.26 -11.91 4.03
C VAL A 552 -4.30 -11.44 5.05
N PRO A 553 -5.48 -12.09 5.15
CA PRO A 553 -6.47 -11.72 6.15
C PRO A 553 -5.85 -11.65 7.56
N GLY A 554 -5.98 -10.48 8.20
CA GLY A 554 -5.42 -10.16 9.52
C GLY A 554 -4.15 -9.32 9.49
N THR A 555 -3.58 -9.09 8.30
CA THR A 555 -2.36 -8.28 8.09
C THR A 555 -2.59 -7.08 7.17
N GLY A 556 -3.85 -6.78 6.81
CA GLY A 556 -4.21 -5.61 6.01
C GLY A 556 -4.01 -4.29 6.74
N GLY A 557 -4.36 -3.18 6.08
CA GLY A 557 -4.18 -1.82 6.61
C GLY A 557 -3.25 -0.93 5.80
N ALA A 558 -2.48 -1.47 4.84
CA ALA A 558 -1.49 -0.68 4.10
C ALA A 558 -2.10 0.23 3.02
N ILE A 559 -3.09 -0.26 2.28
CA ILE A 559 -3.77 0.49 1.22
C ILE A 559 -5.27 0.43 1.49
N PRO A 560 -5.96 1.57 1.72
CA PRO A 560 -7.39 1.59 1.97
C PRO A 560 -8.18 0.86 0.87
N SER A 561 -9.20 0.11 1.26
CA SER A 561 -10.05 -0.77 0.43
C SER A 561 -9.38 -2.05 -0.11
N ARG A 562 -8.15 -2.40 0.28
CA ARG A 562 -7.49 -3.62 -0.23
C ARG A 562 -7.69 -4.85 0.65
N ALA A 563 -7.97 -4.69 1.95
CA ALA A 563 -8.23 -5.80 2.87
C ALA A 563 -9.37 -6.72 2.40
N GLU A 564 -10.42 -6.16 1.80
CA GLU A 564 -11.57 -6.95 1.28
C GLU A 564 -11.21 -7.80 0.05
N HIS A 565 -10.08 -7.52 -0.59
CA HIS A 565 -9.52 -8.26 -1.72
C HIS A 565 -8.31 -9.12 -1.33
N GLY A 566 -8.11 -9.32 -0.02
CA GLY A 566 -7.00 -10.08 0.53
C GLY A 566 -7.00 -11.56 0.13
N LEU A 567 -5.81 -12.08 -0.21
CA LEU A 567 -5.60 -13.48 -0.59
C LEU A 567 -4.81 -14.22 0.50
N THR A 568 -5.18 -15.46 0.76
CA THR A 568 -4.32 -16.36 1.55
C THR A 568 -3.00 -16.59 0.83
N LYS A 569 -1.96 -16.97 1.57
CA LYS A 569 -0.65 -17.27 1.00
C LYS A 569 -0.71 -18.31 -0.14
N PRO A 570 -1.41 -19.45 0.00
CA PRO A 570 -1.53 -20.41 -1.11
C PRO A 570 -2.30 -19.88 -2.33
N GLU A 571 -3.38 -19.11 -2.12
CA GLU A 571 -4.14 -18.49 -3.23
C GLU A 571 -3.26 -17.49 -4.00
N PHE A 572 -2.50 -16.66 -3.29
CA PHE A 572 -1.60 -15.69 -3.88
C PHE A 572 -0.41 -16.38 -4.59
N ASP A 573 0.20 -17.39 -3.97
CA ASP A 573 1.28 -18.16 -4.56
C ASP A 573 0.86 -18.91 -5.82
N ALA A 574 -0.39 -19.35 -5.90
CA ALA A 574 -0.93 -19.95 -7.13
C ALA A 574 -1.02 -18.92 -8.28
N ALA A 575 -1.35 -17.65 -7.99
CA ALA A 575 -1.47 -16.59 -8.99
C ALA A 575 -0.11 -15.95 -9.35
N MET A 576 0.83 -15.90 -8.41
CA MET A 576 2.18 -15.40 -8.58
C MET A 576 3.20 -16.45 -8.07
N PRO A 577 3.45 -17.52 -8.84
CA PRO A 577 4.25 -18.65 -8.36
C PRO A 577 5.71 -18.26 -8.11
N ASN A 578 6.28 -17.43 -8.99
CA ASN A 578 7.69 -17.05 -8.95
C ASN A 578 7.87 -15.60 -8.49
N GLU A 579 9.07 -15.29 -8.03
CA GLU A 579 9.52 -13.92 -7.78
C GLU A 579 9.73 -13.17 -9.09
N PHE A 580 9.01 -12.07 -9.29
CA PHE A 580 9.11 -11.26 -10.51
C PHE A 580 10.55 -10.83 -10.78
N TRP A 581 11.25 -10.33 -9.77
CA TRP A 581 12.64 -9.89 -9.93
C TRP A 581 13.59 -11.03 -10.27
N ARG A 582 13.33 -12.24 -9.76
CA ARG A 582 14.13 -13.41 -10.12
C ARG A 582 13.96 -13.74 -11.61
N GLU A 583 12.73 -13.67 -12.12
CA GLU A 583 12.44 -13.84 -13.54
C GLU A 583 13.12 -12.75 -14.37
N VAL A 584 13.02 -11.47 -13.98
CA VAL A 584 13.70 -10.35 -14.66
C VAL A 584 15.20 -10.60 -14.79
N VAL A 585 15.86 -10.98 -13.69
CA VAL A 585 17.31 -11.20 -13.68
C VAL A 585 17.68 -12.39 -14.56
N ASP A 586 16.96 -13.51 -14.47
CA ASP A 586 17.22 -14.70 -15.29
C ASP A 586 17.02 -14.42 -16.79
N ARG A 587 15.96 -13.69 -17.13
CA ARG A 587 15.65 -13.27 -18.51
C ARG A 587 16.68 -12.28 -19.05
N CYS A 588 17.09 -11.30 -18.25
CA CYS A 588 18.17 -10.37 -18.64
C CYS A 588 19.50 -11.11 -18.87
N ALA A 589 19.85 -12.07 -18.01
CA ALA A 589 21.07 -12.86 -18.19
C ALA A 589 21.05 -13.69 -19.49
N ALA A 590 19.87 -14.20 -19.89
CA ALA A 590 19.72 -14.99 -21.11
C ALA A 590 19.61 -14.14 -22.39
N GLU A 591 18.86 -13.03 -22.35
CA GLU A 591 18.45 -12.28 -23.56
C GLU A 591 19.13 -10.92 -23.72
N ALA A 592 19.71 -10.36 -22.66
CA ALA A 592 20.44 -9.11 -22.66
C ALA A 592 21.70 -9.21 -21.75
N PRO A 593 22.60 -10.18 -22.02
CA PRO A 593 23.75 -10.44 -21.16
C PRO A 593 24.65 -9.21 -21.06
N GLY A 594 25.24 -9.00 -19.88
CA GLY A 594 26.09 -7.85 -19.60
C GLY A 594 25.32 -6.59 -19.19
N THR A 595 24.03 -6.69 -18.91
CA THR A 595 23.22 -5.60 -18.32
C THR A 595 23.41 -5.53 -16.81
N LEU A 596 23.82 -4.38 -16.29
CA LEU A 596 23.94 -4.10 -14.86
C LEU A 596 22.59 -3.63 -14.30
N LEU A 597 22.05 -4.40 -13.36
CA LEU A 597 20.74 -4.15 -12.73
C LEU A 597 20.94 -3.62 -11.31
N LEU A 598 20.45 -2.40 -11.06
CA LEU A 598 20.51 -1.72 -9.76
C LEU A 598 19.09 -1.64 -9.19
N ALA A 599 18.88 -2.20 -8.00
CA ALA A 599 17.63 -2.05 -7.27
C ALA A 599 17.71 -0.89 -6.28
N GLU A 600 16.78 0.06 -6.40
CA GLU A 600 16.41 0.89 -5.26
C GLU A 600 15.49 0.07 -4.35
N ALA A 601 16.07 -0.53 -3.32
CA ALA A 601 15.33 -1.25 -2.29
C ALA A 601 15.76 -0.72 -0.92
N PHE A 602 14.79 -0.64 -0.01
CA PHE A 602 14.97 -0.24 1.39
C PHE A 602 14.33 -1.29 2.31
N TRP A 603 14.29 -1.01 3.61
CA TRP A 603 13.61 -1.82 4.64
C TRP A 603 14.27 -3.18 4.94
N LEU A 604 15.60 -3.22 4.98
CA LEU A 604 16.39 -4.42 5.34
C LEU A 604 16.27 -5.57 4.31
N LEU A 605 15.89 -5.24 3.07
CA LEU A 605 15.79 -6.19 1.95
C LEU A 605 17.03 -6.23 1.06
N GLU A 606 18.07 -5.46 1.38
CA GLU A 606 19.23 -5.31 0.52
C GLU A 606 19.88 -6.67 0.24
N GLY A 607 20.10 -7.47 1.29
CA GLY A 607 20.59 -8.84 1.19
C GLY A 607 19.66 -9.73 0.35
N TYR A 608 18.34 -9.62 0.55
CA TYR A 608 17.35 -10.39 -0.21
C TYR A 608 17.42 -10.11 -1.72
N PHE A 609 17.52 -8.83 -2.11
CA PHE A 609 17.60 -8.40 -3.51
C PHE A 609 18.86 -8.91 -4.21
N VAL A 610 20.01 -8.84 -3.57
CA VAL A 610 21.26 -9.23 -4.22
C VAL A 610 21.55 -10.72 -4.12
N ARG A 611 21.27 -11.32 -2.96
CA ARG A 611 21.58 -12.72 -2.67
C ARG A 611 20.54 -13.67 -3.24
N THR A 612 19.25 -13.40 -3.02
CA THR A 612 18.17 -14.33 -3.42
C THR A 612 17.61 -13.98 -4.80
N LEU A 613 17.24 -12.72 -5.01
CA LEU A 613 16.66 -12.27 -6.28
C LEU A 613 17.71 -12.10 -7.39
N GLY A 614 18.98 -11.95 -7.02
CA GLY A 614 20.12 -11.87 -7.94
C GLY A 614 20.32 -10.52 -8.60
N MET A 615 19.77 -9.43 -8.04
CA MET A 615 20.13 -8.09 -8.51
C MET A 615 21.64 -7.88 -8.39
N HIS A 616 22.23 -7.25 -9.40
CA HIS A 616 23.68 -7.05 -9.41
C HIS A 616 24.09 -6.09 -8.31
N ARG A 617 23.29 -5.04 -8.09
CA ARG A 617 23.54 -3.98 -7.12
C ARG A 617 22.25 -3.56 -6.42
N VAL A 618 22.37 -3.07 -5.19
CA VAL A 618 21.26 -2.54 -4.38
C VAL A 618 21.69 -1.28 -3.63
N TYR A 619 20.78 -0.34 -3.43
CA TYR A 619 21.06 0.88 -2.68
C TYR A 619 21.47 0.60 -1.24
N ASN A 620 22.40 1.41 -0.73
CA ASN A 620 22.84 1.38 0.67
C ASN A 620 22.55 2.73 1.33
N SER A 621 21.30 2.95 1.74
CA SER A 621 20.91 4.18 2.45
C SER A 621 21.58 4.30 3.82
N ALA A 622 21.98 3.18 4.45
CA ALA A 622 22.72 3.20 5.70
C ALA A 622 24.06 3.93 5.57
N PHE A 623 24.76 3.81 4.42
CA PHE A 623 25.97 4.60 4.15
C PHE A 623 25.69 6.11 4.27
N MET A 624 24.64 6.58 3.60
CA MET A 624 24.33 8.01 3.58
C MET A 624 23.84 8.50 4.95
N ASN A 625 22.81 7.87 5.50
CA ASN A 625 22.13 8.31 6.72
C ASN A 625 23.08 8.27 7.93
N MET A 626 23.75 7.14 8.16
CA MET A 626 24.60 6.99 9.34
C MET A 626 25.85 7.88 9.28
N LEU A 627 26.46 8.09 8.11
CA LEU A 627 27.61 9.00 7.99
C LEU A 627 27.21 10.48 8.04
N ARG A 628 26.02 10.82 7.54
CA ARG A 628 25.45 12.18 7.68
C ARG A 628 25.21 12.50 9.15
N ASP A 629 24.58 11.58 9.87
CA ASP A 629 24.17 11.75 11.27
C ASP A 629 25.30 11.41 12.26
N GLU A 630 26.50 11.10 11.74
CA GLU A 630 27.71 10.80 12.52
C GLU A 630 27.58 9.56 13.42
N GLU A 631 26.67 8.66 13.06
CA GLU A 631 26.48 7.34 13.66
C GLU A 631 27.53 6.32 13.15
N ASN A 632 28.81 6.71 13.22
CA ASN A 632 29.92 5.93 12.65
C ASN A 632 30.00 4.50 13.24
N ALA A 633 29.68 4.34 14.53
CA ALA A 633 29.62 3.03 15.21
C ALA A 633 28.54 2.11 14.62
N ASN A 634 27.37 2.67 14.28
CA ASN A 634 26.29 1.91 13.66
C ASN A 634 26.72 1.46 12.26
N TYR A 635 27.32 2.36 11.46
CA TYR A 635 27.76 2.00 10.11
C TYR A 635 28.89 0.97 10.12
N ARG A 636 29.85 1.07 11.05
CA ARG A 636 30.87 0.02 11.26
C ARG A 636 30.23 -1.32 11.60
N SER A 637 29.21 -1.33 12.47
CA SER A 637 28.46 -2.55 12.80
C SER A 637 27.76 -3.14 11.59
N VAL A 638 27.17 -2.30 10.72
CA VAL A 638 26.56 -2.76 9.44
C VAL A 638 27.59 -3.45 8.55
N ILE A 639 28.80 -2.88 8.39
CA ILE A 639 29.86 -3.53 7.59
C ILE A 639 30.28 -4.85 8.23
N LYS A 640 30.54 -4.88 9.54
CA LYS A 640 30.94 -6.11 10.26
C LYS A 640 29.89 -7.21 10.11
N ASN A 641 28.63 -6.89 10.40
CA ASN A 641 27.52 -7.85 10.29
C ASN A 641 27.36 -8.36 8.85
N THR A 642 27.55 -7.49 7.85
CA THR A 642 27.50 -7.90 6.43
C THR A 642 28.63 -8.88 6.11
N LEU A 643 29.86 -8.59 6.54
CA LEU A 643 31.01 -9.47 6.32
C LEU A 643 30.88 -10.82 7.05
N GLU A 644 30.32 -10.83 8.26
CA GLU A 644 30.08 -12.05 9.03
C GLU A 644 28.98 -12.91 8.42
N PHE A 645 27.95 -12.27 7.86
CA PHE A 645 26.83 -12.96 7.21
C PHE A 645 27.20 -13.49 5.82
N ASP A 646 27.61 -12.60 4.91
CA ASP A 646 28.03 -12.94 3.55
C ASP A 646 28.78 -11.75 2.91
N PRO A 647 30.13 -11.82 2.77
CA PRO A 647 30.93 -10.74 2.20
C PRO A 647 30.52 -10.35 0.78
N GLU A 648 29.96 -11.26 -0.03
CA GLU A 648 29.56 -10.95 -1.42
C GLU A 648 28.46 -9.88 -1.49
N ILE A 649 27.72 -9.64 -0.40
CA ILE A 649 26.73 -8.56 -0.32
C ILE A 649 27.42 -7.19 -0.34
N LEU A 650 28.57 -7.04 0.34
CA LEU A 650 29.25 -5.75 0.49
C LEU A 650 29.67 -5.15 -0.86
N LYS A 651 30.18 -5.96 -1.80
CA LYS A 651 30.52 -5.51 -3.16
C LYS A 651 29.30 -5.18 -4.04
N ARG A 652 28.09 -5.42 -3.55
CA ARG A 652 26.85 -5.16 -4.28
C ARG A 652 26.11 -3.91 -3.82
N TYR A 653 26.56 -3.28 -2.74
CA TYR A 653 26.02 -1.99 -2.33
C TYR A 653 26.36 -0.88 -3.31
N VAL A 654 25.36 -0.04 -3.57
CA VAL A 654 25.52 1.28 -4.19
C VAL A 654 25.66 2.29 -3.06
N ASN A 655 26.87 2.78 -2.84
CA ASN A 655 27.16 3.78 -1.84
C ASN A 655 27.04 5.17 -2.47
N PHE A 656 26.31 6.07 -1.82
CA PHE A 656 26.08 7.43 -2.29
C PHE A 656 26.00 8.41 -1.12
N MET A 657 26.40 9.67 -1.36
CA MET A 657 26.21 10.78 -0.41
C MET A 657 24.90 11.53 -0.65
N ASN A 658 24.36 11.44 -1.87
CA ASN A 658 23.01 11.85 -2.20
C ASN A 658 22.53 11.09 -3.44
N ASN A 659 21.23 11.01 -3.61
CA ASN A 659 20.56 10.55 -4.81
C ASN A 659 19.56 11.64 -5.26
N PRO A 660 18.74 11.42 -6.31
CA PRO A 660 17.77 12.40 -6.78
C PRO A 660 16.67 12.79 -5.78
N ASP A 661 16.31 11.90 -4.87
CA ASP A 661 15.20 12.07 -3.92
C ASP A 661 15.68 12.71 -2.60
N GLU A 662 16.96 12.51 -2.27
CA GLU A 662 17.61 12.98 -1.05
C GLU A 662 18.12 14.43 -1.15
N ARG A 663 18.43 15.02 0.01
CA ARG A 663 19.07 16.35 0.09
C ARG A 663 20.44 16.34 -0.61
N THR A 664 20.90 17.50 -1.09
CA THR A 664 22.19 17.57 -1.79
C THR A 664 23.35 17.19 -0.88
N ALA A 665 24.43 16.64 -1.44
CA ALA A 665 25.58 16.21 -0.63
C ALA A 665 26.22 17.38 0.15
N VAL A 666 26.18 18.60 -0.40
CA VAL A 666 26.69 19.80 0.29
C VAL A 666 25.79 20.25 1.44
N ASP A 667 24.47 20.08 1.34
CA ASP A 667 23.55 20.34 2.45
C ASP A 667 23.76 19.34 3.59
N GLN A 668 23.93 18.06 3.24
CA GLN A 668 24.05 16.98 4.22
C GLN A 668 25.43 16.87 4.89
N PHE A 669 26.51 17.08 4.13
CA PHE A 669 27.90 16.83 4.59
C PHE A 669 28.76 18.10 4.64
N GLY A 670 28.23 19.24 4.20
CA GLY A 670 29.01 20.47 4.01
C GLY A 670 30.00 20.36 2.85
N LYS A 671 31.03 21.20 2.88
CA LYS A 671 32.11 21.22 1.87
C LYS A 671 33.49 20.85 2.47
N GLY A 672 33.57 20.67 3.78
CA GLY A 672 34.83 20.48 4.51
C GLY A 672 35.32 19.03 4.54
N ASP A 673 36.07 18.70 5.59
CA ASP A 673 36.71 17.38 5.71
C ASP A 673 35.71 16.24 5.94
N LYS A 674 34.54 16.51 6.54
CA LYS A 674 33.43 15.54 6.65
C LYS A 674 33.01 15.02 5.27
N TYR A 675 32.75 15.94 4.34
CA TYR A 675 32.38 15.62 2.96
C TYR A 675 33.45 14.75 2.28
N PHE A 676 34.72 15.18 2.33
CA PHE A 676 35.79 14.43 1.64
C PHE A 676 36.16 13.12 2.33
N GLY A 677 35.99 13.03 3.65
CA GLY A 677 36.10 11.77 4.39
C GLY A 677 35.07 10.76 3.89
N ALA A 678 33.79 11.13 3.90
CA ALA A 678 32.70 10.30 3.39
C ALA A 678 32.87 9.96 1.90
N CYS A 679 33.26 10.93 1.06
CA CYS A 679 33.49 10.70 -0.37
C CYS A 679 34.69 9.78 -0.63
N THR A 680 35.72 9.83 0.21
CA THR A 680 36.87 8.91 0.14
C THR A 680 36.42 7.49 0.48
N LEU A 681 35.70 7.31 1.60
CA LEU A 681 35.06 6.05 1.98
C LEU A 681 34.21 5.48 0.85
N MET A 682 33.35 6.30 0.25
CA MET A 682 32.50 5.91 -0.89
C MET A 682 33.34 5.41 -2.09
N ALA A 683 34.46 6.06 -2.38
CA ALA A 683 35.34 5.71 -3.50
C ALA A 683 36.21 4.46 -3.26
N THR A 684 36.50 4.12 -2.00
CA THR A 684 37.48 3.07 -1.65
C THR A 684 36.91 1.88 -0.88
N LEU A 685 35.60 1.84 -0.61
CA LEU A 685 34.91 0.64 -0.15
C LEU A 685 34.50 -0.27 -1.35
N PRO A 686 34.36 -1.60 -1.12
CA PRO A 686 33.69 -2.48 -2.07
C PRO A 686 32.28 -1.99 -2.39
N GLY A 687 31.83 -2.20 -3.63
CA GLY A 687 30.52 -1.73 -4.09
C GLY A 687 30.56 -0.87 -5.34
N LEU A 688 29.54 -0.03 -5.53
CA LEU A 688 29.43 0.92 -6.62
C LEU A 688 29.33 2.34 -6.04
N PRO A 689 30.31 3.23 -6.24
CA PRO A 689 30.17 4.63 -5.88
C PRO A 689 29.24 5.35 -6.88
N MET A 690 28.19 5.96 -6.35
CA MET A 690 27.26 6.81 -7.11
C MET A 690 27.35 8.25 -6.63
N PHE A 691 27.52 9.16 -7.59
CA PHE A 691 27.52 10.60 -7.36
C PHE A 691 26.22 11.22 -7.86
N GLY A 692 25.63 12.10 -7.04
CA GLY A 692 24.41 12.81 -7.40
C GLY A 692 24.65 13.97 -8.36
N HIS A 693 23.55 14.49 -8.92
CA HIS A 693 23.59 15.68 -9.77
C HIS A 693 24.17 16.87 -8.98
N GLY A 694 25.13 17.59 -9.57
CA GLY A 694 25.74 18.79 -8.97
C GLY A 694 26.68 18.52 -7.79
N GLN A 695 26.93 17.25 -7.41
CA GLN A 695 27.73 16.91 -6.23
C GLN A 695 29.19 17.39 -6.34
N VAL A 696 29.79 17.31 -7.53
CA VAL A 696 31.18 17.74 -7.76
C VAL A 696 31.27 19.27 -7.82
N GLU A 697 30.28 19.90 -8.44
CA GLU A 697 30.15 21.35 -8.59
C GLU A 697 29.75 22.05 -7.28
N GLY A 698 29.14 21.33 -6.35
CA GLY A 698 28.72 21.84 -5.05
C GLY A 698 27.40 22.60 -5.10
N PHE A 699 26.50 22.23 -6.03
CA PHE A 699 25.17 22.81 -6.14
C PHE A 699 24.30 22.44 -4.93
N THR A 700 23.52 23.41 -4.47
CA THR A 700 22.69 23.32 -3.27
C THR A 700 21.22 23.05 -3.61
N GLU A 701 20.78 23.38 -4.82
CA GLU A 701 19.41 23.14 -5.28
C GLU A 701 19.16 21.62 -5.45
N ARG A 702 18.06 21.14 -4.84
CA ARG A 702 17.57 19.78 -5.04
C ARG A 702 16.55 19.77 -6.18
N TYR A 703 16.72 18.86 -7.13
CA TYR A 703 15.85 18.74 -8.29
C TYR A 703 14.90 17.56 -8.12
N GLY A 704 13.60 17.87 -7.92
CA GLY A 704 12.55 16.88 -8.03
C GLY A 704 12.32 16.41 -9.47
N MET A 705 11.48 15.40 -9.65
CA MET A 705 11.26 14.72 -10.94
C MET A 705 10.57 15.60 -12.00
N GLU A 706 9.95 16.70 -11.59
CA GLU A 706 9.27 17.71 -12.41
C GLU A 706 10.17 18.85 -12.93
N TYR A 707 11.41 18.94 -12.49
CA TYR A 707 12.26 20.08 -12.84
C TYR A 707 12.74 20.00 -14.30
N ARG A 708 12.58 21.10 -15.03
CA ARG A 708 13.09 21.24 -16.41
C ARG A 708 14.34 22.11 -16.53
N ARG A 709 14.62 22.92 -15.51
CA ARG A 709 15.73 23.88 -15.47
C ARG A 709 16.13 24.10 -14.02
N ALA A 710 17.33 24.64 -13.82
CA ALA A 710 17.72 25.15 -12.51
C ALA A 710 16.99 26.48 -12.25
N TYR A 711 16.33 26.60 -11.08
CA TYR A 711 15.76 27.89 -10.67
C TYR A 711 16.78 28.77 -9.98
N HIS A 712 17.76 28.14 -9.32
CA HIS A 712 18.88 28.85 -8.74
C HIS A 712 19.96 29.06 -9.81
N ASP A 713 20.50 30.28 -9.88
CA ASP A 713 21.65 30.56 -10.74
C ASP A 713 22.94 30.28 -9.97
N GLU A 714 23.28 28.98 -9.85
CA GLU A 714 24.45 28.53 -9.12
C GLU A 714 25.66 28.38 -10.05
N SER A 715 26.81 28.90 -9.62
CA SER A 715 28.11 28.64 -10.24
C SER A 715 28.84 27.55 -9.48
N ALA A 716 29.56 26.68 -10.20
CA ALA A 716 30.38 25.64 -9.57
C ALA A 716 31.41 26.24 -8.61
N ASP A 717 31.57 25.60 -7.44
CA ASP A 717 32.56 25.99 -6.43
C ASP A 717 33.97 25.54 -6.88
N PRO A 718 34.87 26.47 -7.25
CA PRO A 718 36.17 26.10 -7.83
C PRO A 718 37.06 25.32 -6.86
N TRP A 719 36.94 25.59 -5.56
CA TRP A 719 37.72 24.89 -4.55
C TRP A 719 37.23 23.46 -4.37
N LEU A 720 35.90 23.25 -4.35
CA LEU A 720 35.31 21.92 -4.23
C LEU A 720 35.67 21.05 -5.45
N VAL A 721 35.50 21.61 -6.66
CA VAL A 721 35.87 20.93 -7.92
C VAL A 721 37.36 20.58 -7.93
N SER A 722 38.24 21.53 -7.63
CA SER A 722 39.69 21.29 -7.61
C SER A 722 40.09 20.23 -6.57
N ARG A 723 39.45 20.21 -5.40
CA ARG A 723 39.73 19.22 -4.36
C ARG A 723 39.24 17.82 -4.76
N HIS A 724 38.07 17.70 -5.41
CA HIS A 724 37.63 16.45 -6.05
C HIS A 724 38.63 15.93 -7.05
N GLU A 725 39.09 16.78 -7.97
CA GLU A 725 40.05 16.40 -9.00
C GLU A 725 41.39 15.95 -8.41
N ARG A 726 41.83 16.57 -7.30
CA ARG A 726 43.08 16.22 -6.62
C ARG A 726 42.99 14.96 -5.75
N GLN A 727 41.87 14.76 -5.03
CA GLN A 727 41.77 13.75 -3.98
C GLN A 727 40.89 12.55 -4.36
N ILE A 728 39.78 12.77 -5.06
CA ILE A 728 38.77 11.74 -5.34
C ILE A 728 38.97 11.12 -6.72
N ALA A 729 39.15 11.93 -7.77
CA ALA A 729 39.30 11.41 -9.13
C ALA A 729 40.42 10.35 -9.29
N PRO A 730 41.61 10.50 -8.65
CA PRO A 730 42.64 9.45 -8.71
C PRO A 730 42.22 8.11 -8.10
N LEU A 731 41.34 8.13 -7.09
CA LEU A 731 40.79 6.93 -6.46
C LEU A 731 39.77 6.27 -7.39
N LEU A 732 38.93 7.06 -8.05
CA LEU A 732 37.94 6.55 -9.03
C LEU A 732 38.62 5.87 -10.23
N HIS A 733 39.73 6.42 -10.73
CA HIS A 733 40.53 5.74 -11.78
C HIS A 733 41.17 4.43 -11.30
N ARG A 734 41.32 4.26 -9.98
CA ARG A 734 41.80 3.04 -9.34
C ARG A 734 40.67 2.15 -8.82
N ARG A 735 39.42 2.38 -9.25
CA ARG A 735 38.25 1.58 -8.85
C ARG A 735 38.48 0.06 -8.84
N PRO A 736 39.20 -0.57 -9.80
CA PRO A 736 39.45 -2.01 -9.78
C PRO A 736 40.16 -2.53 -8.52
N LEU A 737 40.91 -1.67 -7.81
CA LEU A 737 41.60 -2.05 -6.57
C LEU A 737 40.64 -2.19 -5.39
N PHE A 738 39.51 -1.48 -5.39
CA PHE A 738 38.63 -1.39 -4.24
C PHE A 738 37.25 -2.03 -4.47
N ALA A 739 37.03 -2.68 -5.60
CA ALA A 739 35.68 -3.04 -6.06
C ALA A 739 35.17 -4.35 -5.46
N GLU A 740 36.11 -5.23 -5.16
CA GLU A 740 35.87 -6.61 -4.78
C GLU A 740 36.08 -6.82 -3.28
N VAL A 741 35.46 -7.85 -2.73
CA VAL A 741 35.55 -8.19 -1.30
C VAL A 741 36.60 -9.25 -0.99
N ARG A 742 37.12 -9.94 -2.01
CA ARG A 742 38.04 -11.08 -1.85
C ARG A 742 39.27 -10.76 -0.99
N ASN A 743 39.79 -9.56 -1.10
CA ASN A 743 40.97 -9.08 -0.38
C ASN A 743 40.61 -7.98 0.64
N PHE A 744 39.33 -7.71 0.84
CA PHE A 744 38.88 -6.66 1.75
C PHE A 744 39.00 -7.12 3.20
N LEU A 745 39.72 -6.37 4.01
CA LEU A 745 39.88 -6.61 5.44
C LEU A 745 39.56 -5.34 6.22
N LEU A 746 38.60 -5.42 7.14
CA LEU A 746 38.27 -4.35 8.07
C LEU A 746 39.03 -4.55 9.39
N TYR A 747 39.66 -3.48 9.89
CA TYR A 747 40.42 -3.51 11.13
C TYR A 747 39.79 -2.62 12.20
N ASP A 748 39.99 -3.03 13.46
CA ASP A 748 39.70 -2.18 14.62
C ASP A 748 40.88 -1.25 14.89
N PHE A 749 40.58 0.05 15.01
CA PHE A 749 41.56 1.05 15.41
C PHE A 749 41.44 1.27 16.92
N TYR A 750 42.39 0.72 17.67
CA TYR A 750 42.43 0.88 19.12
C TYR A 750 43.07 2.22 19.50
N ASN A 751 42.43 2.95 20.40
CA ASN A 751 43.02 4.13 21.02
C ASN A 751 43.97 3.74 22.18
N GLU A 752 44.62 4.74 22.77
CA GLU A 752 45.55 4.54 23.90
C GLU A 752 44.90 3.89 25.13
N SER A 753 43.57 4.00 25.30
CA SER A 753 42.83 3.36 26.39
C SER A 753 42.41 1.92 26.09
N GLY A 754 42.76 1.35 24.93
CA GLY A 754 42.43 -0.02 24.55
C GLY A 754 40.99 -0.22 24.06
N SER A 755 40.23 0.85 23.84
CA SER A 755 38.89 0.81 23.23
C SER A 755 38.97 1.09 21.73
N VAL A 756 38.06 0.51 20.94
CA VAL A 756 37.97 0.80 19.51
C VAL A 756 37.44 2.22 19.30
N ASN A 757 38.13 3.00 18.47
CA ASN A 757 37.63 4.31 18.03
C ASN A 757 36.70 4.11 16.83
N GLU A 758 35.41 4.19 17.08
CA GLU A 758 34.39 3.99 16.04
C GLU A 758 34.35 5.09 14.98
N ASN A 759 35.09 6.20 15.17
CA ASN A 759 35.20 7.27 14.17
C ASN A 759 36.33 7.05 13.16
N VAL A 760 37.13 5.98 13.29
CA VAL A 760 38.23 5.66 12.39
C VAL A 760 37.93 4.38 11.62
N PHE A 761 37.76 4.50 10.30
CA PHE A 761 37.63 3.36 9.40
C PHE A 761 39.00 2.97 8.85
N ALA A 762 39.53 1.84 9.32
CA ALA A 762 40.79 1.28 8.85
C ALA A 762 40.52 -0.03 8.09
N TYR A 763 40.93 -0.09 6.83
CA TYR A 763 40.76 -1.29 6.00
C TYR A 763 41.85 -1.40 4.92
N SER A 764 42.01 -2.60 4.36
CA SER A 764 42.82 -2.87 3.18
C SER A 764 41.94 -3.52 2.09
N ASN A 765 42.33 -3.34 0.82
CA ASN A 765 41.67 -3.91 -0.35
C ASN A 765 42.69 -4.65 -1.23
#